data_AF-A0A0A7KEK0-F1
#
_entry.id   AF-A0A0A7KEK0-F1
#
_cell.length_a   1.000
_cell.length_b   1.000
_cell.length_c   1.000
_cell.angle_alpha   90.00
_cell.angle_beta   90.00
_cell.angle_gamma   90.00
#
_symmetry.space_group_name_H-M   'P 1'
#
loop_
_entity.id
_entity.type
_entity.pdbx_description
1 polymer ?
#
loop_
_entity_poly.entity_id
_entity_poly.type
_entity_poly.pdbx_seq_one_letter_code
_entity_poly.pdbx_strand_id
1 'polypeptide(L)'
;MPGWKPRLTATISESAVLVPDGELWPMRKSFSAAHNRWRRRMETHLQENPDLFPLAHQRTGGDPLKLRALIDEEASSQQALTRMLQAMYPERDLGNHADPLDELVYIMISRRTREGAYQDVFRRLKARFPDWGEMAQAEVDEIHTITGMAGMGIQRAADLRQALGMIHAEFGQYSLDALHGWTDARAEAFLTTLPGVGPKTAYCVLMYSLGRAAFPVDTHTLRVLARIGVFREAGLDLTGVDHKRGQTILADLIPPELRHSLHVSLVLHGRDVCQPRPRCGECAVRNMCSLYRAEQVREAEESGRPTMVDLFCGAGGLSEGFRQAGFRTVLAVDSNPVALRTYRLNHPEVPEDRVICEDLVDFRKDGERLRALLGHQPIDVLIGGPPCQGFSRAGWRSRGTGRRFTATEDDRNYLFRELVGLLHVLQPRIFVMENVPGVGEVRFEDGTNFLEVMQNAMRRAGYTTEVWILNAAAYGVPQNRVRRIIVGVLGASRLPAGLRTLIGQRLREVPEVQYQAASNQYREHSRSSDKNLPGPVTLAEAIGDLPVVEAGEGLWVQRTGERPIGPSRFDLPDAPIYHPQGLLTSHVSRYQNDTDLERYAALEPGENYLDLLSRRIDLQNYSTSSFHDKYFRLEPYAPSKTIVAHLRKDGNSYIHPWRVRSLTVREAARLQSFPDAYIFTGSRGDQFQQIGNAVPPRLGRAIGLHLQKILDVLQYTPGPPLDPLLPSEAQAQAR
;
A
#
# COMPACT_ATOMS: atom_id res chain seq x y z
N MET A 1 23.81 -7.45 35.63
CA MET A 1 23.86 -6.01 35.99
C MET A 1 22.51 -5.61 36.59
N PRO A 2 22.45 -4.73 37.59
CA PRO A 2 21.34 -4.64 38.53
C PRO A 2 20.12 -3.87 38.00
N GLY A 3 18.93 -4.42 38.27
CA GLY A 3 17.68 -3.72 38.60
C GLY A 3 17.17 -2.63 37.64
N TRP A 4 16.52 -3.02 36.54
CA TRP A 4 15.71 -2.08 35.75
C TRP A 4 14.24 -2.16 36.19
N LYS A 5 13.77 -1.14 36.92
CA LYS A 5 12.33 -0.88 37.10
C LYS A 5 11.85 -0.06 35.89
N PRO A 6 10.74 -0.43 35.22
CA PRO A 6 10.22 0.37 34.13
C PRO A 6 9.66 1.69 34.69
N ARG A 7 10.26 2.81 34.31
CA ARG A 7 9.63 4.13 34.44
C ARG A 7 8.53 4.22 33.37
N LEU A 8 7.31 3.84 33.75
CA LEU A 8 6.10 4.31 33.08
C LEU A 8 6.04 5.83 33.30
N THR A 9 6.36 6.62 32.29
CA THR A 9 5.89 8.01 32.09
C THR A 9 6.49 8.57 30.81
N ALA A 10 5.84 8.28 29.68
CA ALA A 10 5.75 9.22 28.58
C ALA A 10 4.28 9.26 28.20
N THR A 11 3.65 10.40 28.46
CA THR A 11 2.27 10.71 28.10
C THR A 11 2.15 10.58 26.59
N ILE A 12 1.55 9.47 26.14
CA ILE A 12 1.13 9.30 24.75
C ILE A 12 0.08 10.38 24.52
N SER A 13 0.37 11.35 23.66
CA SER A 13 -0.59 12.35 23.24
C SER A 13 -1.84 11.64 22.71
N GLU A 14 -3.02 12.08 23.14
CA GLU A 14 -4.36 11.54 22.83
C GLU A 14 -4.71 11.48 21.31
N SER A 15 -3.77 11.80 20.42
CA SER A 15 -3.89 11.69 18.97
C SER A 15 -3.46 10.33 18.38
N ALA A 16 -2.90 9.41 19.16
CA ALA A 16 -2.56 8.06 18.72
C ALA A 16 -3.64 7.07 19.18
N VAL A 17 -4.70 6.90 18.38
CA VAL A 17 -5.66 5.82 18.61
C VAL A 17 -4.94 4.49 18.38
N LEU A 18 -4.52 3.84 19.48
CA LEU A 18 -4.27 2.40 19.53
C LEU A 18 -5.59 1.72 19.13
N VAL A 19 -5.70 1.27 17.88
CA VAL A 19 -6.83 0.43 17.45
C VAL A 19 -6.50 -1.00 17.85
N PRO A 20 -7.26 -1.62 18.79
CA PRO A 20 -7.12 -3.03 19.08
C PRO A 20 -7.59 -3.79 17.84
N ASP A 21 -6.69 -4.62 17.30
CA ASP A 21 -6.92 -5.54 16.20
C ASP A 21 -7.42 -4.96 14.86
N GLY A 22 -6.45 -4.69 13.98
CA GLY A 22 -6.55 -5.02 12.57
C GLY A 22 -6.87 -3.87 11.61
N GLU A 23 -5.86 -3.49 10.82
CA GLU A 23 -5.91 -2.80 9.52
C GLU A 23 -5.56 -1.31 9.48
N LEU A 24 -4.81 -0.94 8.43
CA LEU A 24 -4.84 0.39 7.80
C LEU A 24 -6.28 0.78 7.44
N TRP A 25 -7.11 -0.24 7.20
CA TRP A 25 -8.45 -0.26 6.64
C TRP A 25 -9.55 -0.91 7.54
N PRO A 26 -9.61 -0.66 8.86
CA PRO A 26 -10.41 -1.49 9.77
C PRO A 26 -11.91 -1.49 9.41
N MET A 27 -12.43 -2.63 8.94
CA MET A 27 -13.86 -2.92 9.09
C MET A 27 -14.13 -3.16 10.58
N ARG A 28 -14.53 -2.11 11.29
CA ARG A 28 -14.84 -2.23 12.73
C ARG A 28 -15.93 -3.28 12.94
N LYS A 29 -15.75 -4.14 13.95
CA LYS A 29 -16.83 -5.05 14.41
C LYS A 29 -18.01 -4.30 15.03
N SER A 30 -17.80 -3.06 15.50
CA SER A 30 -18.84 -2.14 15.94
C SER A 30 -18.49 -0.69 15.60
N PHE A 31 -19.45 0.01 15.00
CA PHE A 31 -19.33 1.43 14.66
C PHE A 31 -20.02 2.30 15.71
N SER A 32 -19.57 3.55 15.87
CA SER A 32 -20.25 4.51 16.74
C SER A 32 -21.69 4.75 16.25
N ALA A 33 -22.57 5.20 17.14
CA ALA A 33 -23.94 5.55 16.73
C ALA A 33 -23.96 6.64 15.63
N ALA A 34 -23.01 7.58 15.68
CA ALA A 34 -22.84 8.62 14.65
C ALA A 34 -22.43 8.02 13.29
N HIS A 35 -21.47 7.10 13.29
CA HIS A 35 -21.02 6.42 12.07
C HIS A 35 -22.15 5.55 11.48
N ASN A 36 -22.90 4.81 12.28
CA ASN A 36 -24.05 4.02 11.79
C ASN A 36 -25.17 4.92 11.20
N ARG A 37 -25.38 6.12 11.76
CA ARG A 37 -26.29 7.11 11.15
C ARG A 37 -25.74 7.63 9.82
N TRP A 38 -24.45 7.94 9.76
CA TRP A 38 -23.79 8.34 8.52
C TRP A 38 -23.88 7.26 7.44
N ARG A 39 -23.56 6.01 7.77
CA ARG A 39 -23.64 4.86 6.86
C ARG A 39 -25.04 4.68 6.24
N ARG A 40 -26.09 4.78 7.05
CA ARG A 40 -27.48 4.75 6.56
C ARG A 40 -27.80 5.93 5.63
N ARG A 41 -27.33 7.13 5.94
CA ARG A 41 -27.47 8.29 5.04
C ARG A 41 -26.73 8.08 3.72
N MET A 42 -25.55 7.47 3.76
CA MET A 42 -24.79 7.14 2.55
C MET A 42 -25.51 6.11 1.67
N GLU A 43 -26.13 5.08 2.27
CA GLU A 43 -26.97 4.14 1.52
C GLU A 43 -28.05 4.88 0.72
N THR A 44 -28.79 5.78 1.39
CA THR A 44 -29.79 6.64 0.73
C THR A 44 -29.17 7.53 -0.34
N HIS A 45 -28.05 8.19 -0.04
CA HIS A 45 -27.42 9.13 -0.96
C HIS A 45 -26.94 8.48 -2.26
N LEU A 46 -26.31 7.31 -2.17
CA LEU A 46 -25.86 6.54 -3.35
C LEU A 46 -27.04 6.02 -4.18
N GLN A 47 -28.20 5.76 -3.56
CA GLN A 47 -29.40 5.31 -4.25
C GLN A 47 -30.16 6.46 -4.94
N GLU A 48 -30.26 7.61 -4.29
CA GLU A 48 -31.02 8.77 -4.79
C GLU A 48 -30.24 9.61 -5.83
N ASN A 49 -28.92 9.42 -5.93
CA ASN A 49 -28.05 10.21 -6.82
C ASN A 49 -27.23 9.33 -7.78
N PRO A 50 -27.88 8.52 -8.65
CA PRO A 50 -27.19 7.60 -9.56
C PRO A 50 -26.27 8.31 -10.55
N ASP A 51 -26.61 9.54 -10.98
CA ASP A 51 -25.78 10.34 -11.88
C ASP A 51 -24.48 10.81 -11.21
N LEU A 52 -24.49 10.98 -9.88
CA LEU A 52 -23.31 11.37 -9.11
C LEU A 52 -22.42 10.18 -8.74
N PHE A 53 -23.01 8.98 -8.65
CA PHE A 53 -22.32 7.73 -8.31
C PHE A 53 -22.61 6.62 -9.34
N PRO A 54 -22.22 6.81 -10.62
CA PRO A 54 -22.60 5.92 -11.72
C PRO A 54 -22.09 4.48 -11.53
N LEU A 55 -20.97 4.29 -10.84
CA LEU A 55 -20.38 2.97 -10.62
C LEU A 55 -20.96 2.25 -9.39
N ALA A 56 -21.60 2.97 -8.47
CA ALA A 56 -22.16 2.37 -7.26
C ALA A 56 -23.25 1.34 -7.61
N HIS A 57 -24.19 1.69 -8.48
CA HIS A 57 -25.24 0.75 -8.90
C HIS A 57 -24.68 -0.38 -9.77
N GLN A 58 -23.77 -0.06 -10.71
CA GLN A 58 -23.15 -1.05 -11.60
C GLN A 58 -22.42 -2.16 -10.82
N ARG A 59 -21.68 -1.80 -9.77
CA ARG A 59 -20.89 -2.77 -8.97
C ARG A 59 -21.73 -3.55 -7.98
N THR A 60 -22.82 -2.96 -7.49
CA THR A 60 -23.64 -3.58 -6.45
C THR A 60 -24.84 -4.32 -7.01
N GLY A 61 -25.28 -4.02 -8.24
CA GLY A 61 -26.52 -4.54 -8.82
C GLY A 61 -27.75 -4.16 -7.99
N GLY A 62 -27.68 -3.07 -7.22
CA GLY A 62 -28.72 -2.67 -6.27
C GLY A 62 -28.78 -3.51 -4.98
N ASP A 63 -27.87 -4.47 -4.77
CA ASP A 63 -27.82 -5.30 -3.57
C ASP A 63 -27.41 -4.45 -2.34
N PRO A 64 -28.26 -4.36 -1.29
CA PRO A 64 -27.96 -3.55 -0.10
C PRO A 64 -26.70 -3.99 0.66
N LEU A 65 -26.37 -5.29 0.67
CA LEU A 65 -25.17 -5.80 1.34
C LEU A 65 -23.90 -5.40 0.58
N LYS A 66 -23.94 -5.47 -0.75
CA LYS A 66 -22.82 -5.03 -1.59
C LYS A 66 -22.63 -3.52 -1.52
N LEU A 67 -23.72 -2.75 -1.49
CA LEU A 67 -23.67 -1.29 -1.31
C LEU A 67 -23.04 -0.92 0.04
N ARG A 68 -23.44 -1.63 1.09
CA ARG A 68 -22.85 -1.51 2.43
C ARG A 68 -21.35 -1.82 2.45
N ALA A 69 -20.91 -2.85 1.74
CA ALA A 69 -19.50 -3.19 1.63
C ALA A 69 -18.71 -2.12 0.87
N LEU A 70 -19.28 -1.56 -0.21
CA LEU A 70 -18.69 -0.45 -0.96
C LEU A 70 -18.51 0.80 -0.08
N ILE A 71 -19.54 1.16 0.70
CA ILE A 71 -19.47 2.30 1.64
C ILE A 71 -18.36 2.07 2.68
N ASP A 72 -18.28 0.88 3.25
CA ASP A 72 -17.25 0.52 4.24
C ASP A 72 -15.84 0.58 3.61
N GLU A 73 -15.68 0.12 2.36
CA GLU A 73 -14.41 0.20 1.64
C GLU A 73 -13.97 1.65 1.42
N GLU A 74 -14.88 2.52 0.98
CA GLU A 74 -14.64 3.95 0.73
C GLU A 74 -14.35 4.74 2.00
N ALA A 75 -15.10 4.50 3.08
CA ALA A 75 -14.84 5.09 4.39
C ALA A 75 -13.43 4.76 4.87
N SER A 76 -13.03 3.52 4.63
CA SER A 76 -11.75 3.00 5.05
C SER A 76 -10.60 3.53 4.19
N SER A 77 -10.86 3.84 2.90
CA SER A 77 -9.95 4.62 2.03
C SER A 77 -9.69 6.02 2.55
N GLN A 78 -10.75 6.70 3.00
CA GLN A 78 -10.63 8.02 3.59
C GLN A 78 -9.89 7.98 4.93
N GLN A 79 -10.08 6.92 5.72
CA GLN A 79 -9.35 6.74 6.96
C GLN A 79 -7.84 6.57 6.73
N ALA A 80 -7.45 5.76 5.74
CA ALA A 80 -6.04 5.59 5.41
C ALA A 80 -5.41 6.89 4.89
N LEU A 81 -6.10 7.59 3.98
CA LEU A 81 -5.68 8.91 3.52
C LEU A 81 -5.47 9.87 4.70
N THR A 82 -6.45 9.92 5.61
CA THR A 82 -6.40 10.76 6.82
C THR A 82 -5.16 10.42 7.65
N ARG A 83 -4.92 9.15 7.95
CA ARG A 83 -3.75 8.69 8.73
C ARG A 83 -2.43 9.04 8.07
N MET A 84 -2.32 8.84 6.74
CA MET A 84 -1.12 9.18 5.96
C MET A 84 -0.83 10.68 6.01
N LEU A 85 -1.85 11.52 5.81
CA LEU A 85 -1.66 12.96 5.89
C LEU A 85 -1.37 13.43 7.32
N GLN A 86 -2.04 12.87 8.35
CA GLN A 86 -1.75 13.20 9.75
C GLN A 86 -0.32 12.87 10.17
N ALA A 87 0.25 11.77 9.65
CA ALA A 87 1.66 11.45 9.90
C ALA A 87 2.61 12.47 9.26
N MET A 88 2.22 13.06 8.13
CA MET A 88 3.00 14.11 7.46
C MET A 88 2.85 15.48 8.14
N TYR A 89 1.68 15.77 8.69
CA TYR A 89 1.31 17.03 9.34
C TYR A 89 0.91 16.80 10.82
N PRO A 90 1.86 16.45 11.71
CA PRO A 90 1.56 16.16 13.11
C PRO A 90 1.15 17.41 13.90
N GLU A 91 1.78 18.55 13.63
CA GLU A 91 1.42 19.87 14.17
C GLU A 91 0.26 20.44 13.35
N ARG A 92 -0.96 20.26 13.86
CA ARG A 92 -2.21 20.59 13.18
C ARG A 92 -2.76 21.92 13.68
N ASP A 93 -2.06 23.00 13.37
CA ASP A 93 -2.53 24.34 13.74
C ASP A 93 -2.69 25.23 12.51
N LEU A 94 -3.91 25.74 12.32
CA LEU A 94 -4.23 26.78 11.31
C LEU A 94 -4.42 28.15 11.98
N GLY A 95 -4.13 28.23 13.29
CA GLY A 95 -4.34 29.37 14.18
C GLY A 95 -5.80 29.60 14.54
N ASN A 96 -6.63 28.56 14.56
CA ASN A 96 -8.07 28.69 14.83
C ASN A 96 -8.33 28.92 16.33
N HIS A 97 -9.43 29.59 16.64
CA HIS A 97 -9.79 30.07 17.97
C HIS A 97 -10.91 29.23 18.60
N ALA A 98 -10.83 29.03 19.92
CA ALA A 98 -11.86 28.32 20.69
C ALA A 98 -13.15 29.14 20.84
N ASP A 99 -13.03 30.47 20.98
CA ASP A 99 -14.19 31.36 21.03
C ASP A 99 -14.84 31.46 19.63
N PRO A 100 -16.15 31.16 19.48
CA PRO A 100 -16.77 31.13 18.16
C PRO A 100 -16.86 32.48 17.47
N LEU A 101 -16.83 33.59 18.21
CA LEU A 101 -16.86 34.93 17.63
C LEU A 101 -15.47 35.38 17.13
N ASP A 102 -14.43 35.16 17.94
CA ASP A 102 -13.03 35.29 17.53
C ASP A 102 -12.77 34.46 16.27
N GLU A 103 -13.23 33.21 16.25
CA GLU A 103 -13.11 32.31 15.09
C GLU A 103 -13.84 32.83 13.86
N LEU A 104 -15.08 33.33 14.02
CA LEU A 104 -15.83 33.95 12.92
C LEU A 104 -15.07 35.14 12.31
N VAL A 105 -14.61 36.06 13.16
CA VAL A 105 -13.83 37.23 12.73
C VAL A 105 -12.55 36.80 12.03
N TYR A 106 -11.82 35.84 12.61
CA TYR A 106 -10.57 35.28 12.08
C TYR A 106 -10.76 34.66 10.68
N ILE A 107 -11.80 33.84 10.49
CA ILE A 107 -12.11 33.25 9.17
C ILE A 107 -12.54 34.34 8.19
N MET A 108 -13.35 35.32 8.62
CA MET A 108 -13.81 36.40 7.74
C MET A 108 -12.66 37.21 7.13
N ILE A 109 -11.58 37.46 7.89
CA ILE A 109 -10.39 38.18 7.42
C ILE A 109 -9.41 37.29 6.65
N SER A 110 -9.41 35.97 6.86
CA SER A 110 -8.57 35.02 6.11
C SER A 110 -8.92 34.93 4.61
N ARG A 111 -10.13 35.35 4.23
CA ARG A 111 -10.64 35.21 2.85
C ARG A 111 -9.78 35.97 1.83
N ARG A 112 -9.12 35.22 0.93
CA ARG A 112 -8.23 35.76 -0.12
C ARG A 112 -7.05 36.57 0.45
N THR A 113 -6.62 36.24 1.66
CA THR A 113 -5.51 36.88 2.35
C THR A 113 -4.42 35.84 2.66
N ARG A 114 -3.14 36.23 2.62
CA ARG A 114 -2.04 35.34 3.00
C ARG A 114 -2.02 35.10 4.51
N GLU A 115 -1.56 33.92 4.92
CA GLU A 115 -1.53 33.45 6.32
C GLU A 115 -0.98 34.46 7.32
N GLY A 116 0.27 34.89 7.15
CA GLY A 116 0.89 35.85 8.06
C GLY A 116 0.19 37.23 8.08
N ALA A 117 -0.49 37.61 7.00
CA ALA A 117 -1.14 38.92 6.91
C ALA A 117 -2.47 38.95 7.68
N TYR A 118 -3.32 37.92 7.57
CA TYR A 118 -4.59 37.92 8.32
C TYR A 118 -4.37 37.64 9.81
N GLN A 119 -3.34 36.85 10.19
CA GLN A 119 -2.99 36.63 11.60
C GLN A 119 -2.52 37.93 12.27
N ASP A 120 -1.71 38.74 11.57
CA ASP A 120 -1.29 40.05 12.08
C ASP A 120 -2.47 41.02 12.20
N VAL A 121 -3.37 41.03 11.21
CA VAL A 121 -4.62 41.82 11.27
C VAL A 121 -5.47 41.41 12.47
N PHE A 122 -5.67 40.11 12.70
CA PHE A 122 -6.42 39.63 13.87
C PHE A 122 -5.82 40.14 15.18
N ARG A 123 -4.49 39.98 15.34
CA ARG A 123 -3.77 40.41 16.54
C ARG A 123 -3.91 41.91 16.78
N ARG A 124 -3.81 42.72 15.72
CA ARG A 124 -4.00 44.18 15.78
C ARG A 124 -5.43 44.56 16.10
N LEU A 125 -6.42 43.87 15.53
CA LEU A 125 -7.83 44.07 15.85
C LEU A 125 -8.09 43.79 17.33
N LYS A 126 -7.65 42.64 17.87
CA LYS A 126 -7.78 42.33 19.30
C LYS A 126 -7.02 43.29 20.21
N ALA A 127 -5.86 43.81 19.77
CA ALA A 127 -5.11 44.80 20.53
C ALA A 127 -5.80 46.17 20.57
N ARG A 128 -6.45 46.57 19.46
CA ARG A 128 -7.20 47.83 19.38
C ARG A 128 -8.59 47.74 20.01
N PHE A 129 -9.24 46.60 19.84
CA PHE A 129 -10.60 46.30 20.31
C PHE A 129 -10.57 44.97 21.08
N PRO A 130 -10.21 44.99 22.38
CA PRO A 130 -10.20 43.78 23.20
C PRO A 130 -11.59 43.15 23.32
N ASP A 131 -12.63 43.99 23.36
CA ASP A 131 -14.04 43.62 23.29
C ASP A 131 -14.58 43.93 21.88
N TRP A 132 -15.23 42.94 21.25
CA TRP A 132 -15.83 43.11 19.93
C TRP A 132 -16.99 44.13 19.92
N GLY A 133 -17.60 44.42 21.06
CA GLY A 133 -18.58 45.49 21.20
C GLY A 133 -17.98 46.87 20.94
N GLU A 134 -16.72 47.11 21.30
CA GLU A 134 -16.02 48.36 20.96
C GLU A 134 -15.83 48.46 19.45
N MET A 135 -15.46 47.36 18.80
CA MET A 135 -15.31 47.31 17.35
C MET A 135 -16.65 47.52 16.62
N ALA A 136 -17.76 47.00 17.15
CA ALA A 136 -19.09 47.17 16.56
C ALA A 136 -19.55 48.64 16.55
N GLN A 137 -19.10 49.42 17.54
CA GLN A 137 -19.39 50.85 17.68
C GLN A 137 -18.39 51.76 16.96
N ALA A 138 -17.24 51.24 16.54
CA ALA A 138 -16.22 52.00 15.82
C ALA A 138 -16.66 52.37 14.39
N GLU A 139 -16.07 53.45 13.87
CA GLU A 139 -16.26 53.84 12.47
C GLU A 139 -15.62 52.82 11.52
N VAL A 140 -16.24 52.61 10.36
CA VAL A 140 -15.76 51.63 9.37
C VAL A 140 -14.33 51.95 8.91
N ASP A 141 -13.99 53.24 8.78
CA ASP A 141 -12.65 53.70 8.40
C ASP A 141 -11.58 53.37 9.44
N GLU A 142 -11.94 53.35 10.72
CA GLU A 142 -11.01 52.96 11.80
C GLU A 142 -10.68 51.47 11.71
N ILE A 143 -11.71 50.63 11.53
CA ILE A 143 -11.54 49.18 11.30
C ILE A 143 -10.75 48.94 9.99
N HIS A 144 -11.03 49.74 8.96
CA HIS A 144 -10.31 49.66 7.69
C HIS A 144 -8.84 50.00 7.85
N THR A 145 -8.48 50.97 8.70
CA THR A 145 -7.06 51.33 8.93
C THR A 145 -6.22 50.11 9.32
N ILE A 146 -6.79 49.16 10.05
CA ILE A 146 -6.12 47.90 10.42
C ILE A 146 -6.24 46.84 9.31
N THR A 147 -7.46 46.55 8.84
CA THR A 147 -7.68 45.47 7.84
C THR A 147 -7.06 45.78 6.48
N GLY A 148 -6.99 47.06 6.10
CA GLY A 148 -6.38 47.57 4.88
C GLY A 148 -4.87 47.35 4.80
N MET A 149 -4.20 47.19 5.94
CA MET A 149 -2.77 46.83 5.98
C MET A 149 -2.48 45.49 5.28
N ALA A 150 -3.45 44.59 5.24
CA ALA A 150 -3.37 43.31 4.52
C ALA A 150 -3.97 43.37 3.10
N GLY A 151 -4.23 44.57 2.57
CA GLY A 151 -4.84 44.78 1.26
C GLY A 151 -6.34 44.47 1.21
N MET A 152 -7.02 44.42 2.36
CA MET A 152 -8.46 44.20 2.41
C MET A 152 -9.22 45.49 2.08
N GLY A 153 -10.23 45.41 1.21
CA GLY A 153 -11.06 46.56 0.88
C GLY A 153 -12.01 46.95 2.01
N ILE A 154 -12.42 48.22 2.03
CA ILE A 154 -13.31 48.82 3.04
C ILE A 154 -14.59 48.01 3.31
N GLN A 155 -15.15 47.36 2.29
CA GLN A 155 -16.34 46.53 2.44
C GLN A 155 -16.14 45.41 3.47
N ARG A 156 -14.92 44.88 3.63
CA ARG A 156 -14.66 43.84 4.62
C ARG A 156 -14.74 44.36 6.05
N ALA A 157 -14.30 45.60 6.28
CA ALA A 157 -14.47 46.27 7.56
C ALA A 157 -15.96 46.52 7.85
N ALA A 158 -16.72 46.94 6.84
CA ALA A 158 -18.17 47.13 6.94
C ALA A 158 -18.90 45.81 7.25
N ASP A 159 -18.55 44.71 6.54
CA ASP A 159 -19.12 43.38 6.76
C ASP A 159 -18.88 42.89 8.19
N LEU A 160 -17.65 43.04 8.71
CA LEU A 160 -17.31 42.66 10.09
C LEU A 160 -18.16 43.43 11.10
N ARG A 161 -18.24 44.77 10.97
CA ARG A 161 -19.02 45.61 11.87
C ARG A 161 -20.51 45.25 11.84
N GLN A 162 -21.06 45.04 10.64
CA GLN A 162 -22.47 44.68 10.46
C GLN A 162 -22.77 43.28 11.02
N ALA A 163 -21.87 42.31 10.83
CA ALA A 163 -22.01 40.98 11.42
C ALA A 163 -22.05 41.03 12.96
N LEU A 164 -21.16 41.81 13.59
CA LEU A 164 -21.18 42.03 15.05
C LEU A 164 -22.51 42.64 15.52
N GLY A 165 -23.04 43.62 14.78
CA GLY A 165 -24.34 44.23 15.08
C GLY A 165 -25.50 43.24 15.00
N MET A 166 -25.52 42.36 13.98
CA MET A 166 -26.55 41.31 13.85
C MET A 166 -26.46 40.26 14.96
N ILE A 167 -25.24 39.89 15.37
CA ILE A 167 -25.01 38.96 16.49
C ILE A 167 -25.57 39.54 17.79
N HIS A 168 -25.25 40.81 18.09
CA HIS A 168 -25.81 41.47 19.26
C HIS A 168 -27.34 41.61 19.20
N ALA A 169 -27.90 41.88 18.02
CA ALA A 169 -29.36 41.96 17.85
C ALA A 169 -30.06 40.62 18.12
N GLU A 170 -29.46 39.49 17.73
CA GLU A 170 -30.01 38.15 17.95
C GLU A 170 -29.83 37.67 19.41
N PHE A 171 -28.65 37.90 20.00
CA PHE A 171 -28.30 37.29 21.29
C PHE A 171 -28.26 38.24 22.48
N GLY A 172 -28.35 39.56 22.25
CA GLY A 172 -28.20 40.59 23.29
C GLY A 172 -26.77 40.75 23.82
N GLN A 173 -25.80 40.08 23.21
CA GLN A 173 -24.38 40.12 23.58
C GLN A 173 -23.50 39.88 22.35
N TYR A 174 -22.25 40.34 22.40
CA TYR A 174 -21.23 40.04 21.38
C TYR A 174 -20.60 38.67 21.66
N SER A 175 -21.41 37.62 21.60
CA SER A 175 -20.96 36.23 21.73
C SER A 175 -21.82 35.30 20.88
N LEU A 176 -21.18 34.26 20.36
CA LEU A 176 -21.82 33.18 19.61
C LEU A 176 -21.96 31.90 20.45
N ASP A 177 -21.70 31.94 21.76
CA ASP A 177 -21.75 30.76 22.62
C ASP A 177 -23.12 30.07 22.66
N ALA A 178 -24.20 30.85 22.47
CA ALA A 178 -25.56 30.33 22.39
C ALA A 178 -25.73 29.26 21.28
N LEU A 179 -24.88 29.29 20.24
CA LEU A 179 -24.90 28.30 19.16
C LEU A 179 -24.54 26.88 19.62
N HIS A 180 -23.88 26.71 20.78
CA HIS A 180 -23.65 25.38 21.36
C HIS A 180 -24.97 24.63 21.66
N GLY A 181 -26.05 25.37 21.98
CA GLY A 181 -27.38 24.81 22.22
C GLY A 181 -28.20 24.59 20.94
N TRP A 182 -27.74 25.05 19.78
CA TRP A 182 -28.48 24.99 18.53
C TRP A 182 -28.16 23.71 17.73
N THR A 183 -29.07 23.31 16.86
CA THR A 183 -28.79 22.26 15.87
C THR A 183 -27.86 22.81 14.79
N ASP A 184 -27.06 21.94 14.16
CA ASP A 184 -26.12 22.32 13.10
C ASP A 184 -26.82 23.10 11.97
N ALA A 185 -27.99 22.64 11.52
CA ALA A 185 -28.78 23.30 10.47
C ALA A 185 -29.27 24.70 10.88
N ARG A 186 -29.69 24.88 12.14
CA ARG A 186 -30.13 26.20 12.65
C ARG A 186 -28.95 27.15 12.78
N ALA A 187 -27.82 26.67 13.31
CA ALA A 187 -26.60 27.46 13.45
C ALA A 187 -26.03 27.86 12.08
N GLU A 188 -25.98 26.95 11.10
CA GLU A 188 -25.60 27.25 9.72
C GLU A 188 -26.53 28.31 9.10
N ALA A 189 -27.85 28.12 9.22
CA ALA A 189 -28.84 29.04 8.67
C ALA A 189 -28.65 30.45 9.22
N PHE A 190 -28.42 30.61 10.52
CA PHE A 190 -28.13 31.92 11.11
C PHE A 190 -26.79 32.48 10.66
N LEU A 191 -25.70 31.70 10.77
CA LEU A 191 -24.36 32.18 10.41
C LEU A 191 -24.31 32.68 8.97
N THR A 192 -25.00 32.02 8.04
CA THR A 192 -25.06 32.40 6.62
C THR A 192 -25.91 33.64 6.34
N THR A 193 -26.68 34.16 7.31
CA THR A 193 -27.32 35.49 7.21
C THR A 193 -26.34 36.63 7.45
N LEU A 194 -25.19 36.36 8.10
CA LEU A 194 -24.23 37.39 8.44
C LEU A 194 -23.48 37.89 7.18
N PRO A 195 -23.27 39.20 7.04
CA PRO A 195 -22.57 39.79 5.91
C PRO A 195 -21.19 39.17 5.68
N GLY A 196 -20.93 38.75 4.45
CA GLY A 196 -19.67 38.10 4.09
C GLY A 196 -19.51 36.66 4.61
N VAL A 197 -20.50 36.07 5.27
CA VAL A 197 -20.44 34.68 5.75
C VAL A 197 -21.15 33.76 4.77
N GLY A 198 -20.37 33.00 4.00
CA GLY A 198 -20.91 31.92 3.15
C GLY A 198 -20.93 30.57 3.86
N PRO A 199 -21.51 29.53 3.24
CA PRO A 199 -21.61 28.18 3.82
C PRO A 199 -20.27 27.64 4.32
N LYS A 200 -19.18 27.77 3.54
CA LYS A 200 -17.84 27.35 3.97
C LYS A 200 -17.41 27.99 5.30
N THR A 201 -17.66 29.30 5.47
CA THR A 201 -17.28 30.01 6.71
C THR A 201 -18.11 29.52 7.88
N ALA A 202 -19.42 29.32 7.69
CA ALA A 202 -20.29 28.75 8.71
C ALA A 202 -19.81 27.35 9.14
N TYR A 203 -19.45 26.49 8.19
CA TYR A 203 -18.90 25.16 8.47
C TYR A 203 -17.58 25.21 9.23
N CYS A 204 -16.70 26.17 8.95
CA CYS A 204 -15.46 26.35 9.71
C CYS A 204 -15.75 26.70 11.18
N VAL A 205 -16.69 27.63 11.45
CA VAL A 205 -17.10 27.96 12.84
C VAL A 205 -17.73 26.74 13.52
N LEU A 206 -18.63 26.03 12.84
CA LEU A 206 -19.23 24.80 13.36
C LEU A 206 -18.16 23.78 13.76
N MET A 207 -17.14 23.60 12.93
CA MET A 207 -16.11 22.59 13.14
C MET A 207 -15.06 22.99 14.20
N TYR A 208 -14.49 24.19 14.10
CA TYR A 208 -13.31 24.57 14.88
C TYR A 208 -13.63 25.05 16.30
N SER A 209 -14.67 25.87 16.46
CA SER A 209 -15.00 26.47 17.76
C SER A 209 -16.19 25.78 18.44
N LEU A 210 -17.20 25.34 17.68
CA LEU A 210 -18.38 24.67 18.23
C LEU A 210 -18.23 23.14 18.35
N GLY A 211 -17.09 22.57 17.95
CA GLY A 211 -16.76 21.15 18.07
C GLY A 211 -17.70 20.21 17.30
N ARG A 212 -18.39 20.70 16.27
CA ARG A 212 -19.32 19.89 15.45
C ARG A 212 -18.54 19.06 14.44
N ALA A 213 -19.12 17.92 14.06
CA ALA A 213 -18.61 17.11 12.95
C ALA A 213 -19.00 17.72 11.60
N ALA A 214 -18.72 19.00 11.36
CA ALA A 214 -18.90 19.65 10.07
C ALA A 214 -17.67 19.43 9.18
N PHE A 215 -17.84 19.38 7.86
CA PHE A 215 -16.73 19.26 6.90
C PHE A 215 -16.68 20.49 5.97
N PRO A 216 -15.86 21.50 6.26
CA PRO A 216 -15.70 22.65 5.38
C PRO A 216 -15.00 22.25 4.08
N VAL A 217 -15.50 22.74 2.97
CA VAL A 217 -14.95 22.51 1.64
C VAL A 217 -14.44 23.84 1.09
N ASP A 218 -13.12 23.93 0.91
CA ASP A 218 -12.48 25.07 0.30
C ASP A 218 -11.74 24.66 -0.98
N THR A 219 -11.05 25.62 -1.60
CA THR A 219 -10.33 25.37 -2.85
C THR A 219 -9.17 24.38 -2.72
N HIS A 220 -8.57 24.23 -1.53
CA HIS A 220 -7.52 23.25 -1.28
C HIS A 220 -8.13 21.87 -1.07
N THR A 221 -9.13 21.74 -0.19
CA THR A 221 -9.73 20.44 0.11
C THR A 221 -10.43 19.84 -1.11
N LEU A 222 -11.18 20.64 -1.86
CA LEU A 222 -11.83 20.20 -3.10
C LEU A 222 -10.81 19.77 -4.16
N ARG A 223 -9.76 20.57 -4.39
CA ARG A 223 -8.71 20.22 -5.37
C ARG A 223 -8.01 18.92 -5.01
N VAL A 224 -7.66 18.74 -3.74
CA VAL A 224 -6.97 17.51 -3.28
C VAL A 224 -7.89 16.31 -3.43
N LEU A 225 -9.13 16.38 -2.96
CA LEU A 225 -10.09 15.27 -3.04
C LEU A 225 -10.47 14.92 -4.49
N ALA A 226 -10.61 15.91 -5.37
CA ALA A 226 -10.88 15.69 -6.78
C ALA A 226 -9.72 14.96 -7.48
N ARG A 227 -8.47 15.35 -7.20
CA ARG A 227 -7.28 14.70 -7.78
C ARG A 227 -7.02 13.31 -7.23
N ILE A 228 -7.26 13.12 -5.93
CA ILE A 228 -7.14 11.80 -5.30
C ILE A 228 -8.19 10.85 -5.88
N GLY A 229 -9.41 11.34 -6.10
CA GLY A 229 -10.56 10.52 -6.48
C GLY A 229 -11.21 9.92 -5.23
N VAL A 230 -11.75 10.78 -4.36
CA VAL A 230 -12.57 10.32 -3.23
C VAL A 230 -13.86 9.67 -3.75
N PHE A 231 -14.33 8.56 -3.16
CA PHE A 231 -15.48 7.81 -3.68
C PHE A 231 -15.33 7.31 -5.12
N ARG A 232 -14.09 7.05 -5.54
CA ARG A 232 -13.78 6.58 -6.90
C ARG A 232 -14.40 5.23 -7.24
N GLU A 233 -14.46 4.29 -6.30
CA GLU A 233 -15.08 2.98 -6.53
C GLU A 233 -16.60 3.12 -6.70
N ALA A 234 -17.20 4.18 -6.13
CA ALA A 234 -18.59 4.57 -6.38
C ALA A 234 -18.78 5.44 -7.64
N GLY A 235 -17.69 5.92 -8.26
CA GLY A 235 -17.71 6.70 -9.51
C GLY A 235 -17.84 8.21 -9.33
N LEU A 236 -17.60 8.75 -8.14
CA LEU A 236 -17.68 10.19 -7.91
C LEU A 236 -16.55 10.93 -8.66
N ASP A 237 -16.93 11.80 -9.59
CA ASP A 237 -16.01 12.75 -10.24
C ASP A 237 -16.27 14.19 -9.77
N LEU A 238 -15.22 14.83 -9.27
CA LEU A 238 -15.24 16.21 -8.78
C LEU A 238 -14.49 17.17 -9.71
N THR A 239 -14.07 16.70 -10.88
CA THR A 239 -13.34 17.50 -11.86
C THR A 239 -14.22 18.66 -12.34
N GLY A 240 -13.67 19.89 -12.29
CA GLY A 240 -14.39 21.10 -12.70
C GLY A 240 -15.49 21.57 -11.75
N VAL A 241 -15.76 20.85 -10.64
CA VAL A 241 -16.72 21.27 -9.62
C VAL A 241 -16.17 22.49 -8.89
N ASP A 242 -17.00 23.53 -8.72
CA ASP A 242 -16.64 24.69 -7.91
C ASP A 242 -16.85 24.42 -6.41
N HIS A 243 -16.22 25.22 -5.55
CA HIS A 243 -16.26 25.05 -4.10
C HIS A 243 -17.66 25.14 -3.47
N LYS A 244 -18.61 25.88 -4.05
CA LYS A 244 -19.97 25.97 -3.50
C LYS A 244 -20.72 24.66 -3.73
N ARG A 245 -20.70 24.16 -4.98
CA ARG A 245 -21.27 22.84 -5.30
C ARG A 245 -20.52 21.72 -4.59
N GLY A 246 -19.21 21.83 -4.46
CA GLY A 246 -18.36 20.90 -3.72
C GLY A 246 -18.73 20.83 -2.24
N GLN A 247 -19.05 21.96 -1.60
CA GLN A 247 -19.55 21.99 -0.21
C GLN A 247 -20.83 21.17 -0.06
N THR A 248 -21.81 21.36 -0.95
CA THR A 248 -23.07 20.60 -0.92
C THR A 248 -22.83 19.10 -1.12
N ILE A 249 -21.94 18.72 -2.04
CA ILE A 249 -21.65 17.31 -2.33
C ILE A 249 -20.91 16.66 -1.16
N LEU A 250 -19.80 17.24 -0.70
CA LEU A 250 -18.85 16.54 0.19
C LEU A 250 -19.19 16.66 1.69
N ALA A 251 -20.00 17.64 2.10
CA ALA A 251 -20.28 17.92 3.52
C ALA A 251 -20.70 16.66 4.29
N ASP A 252 -21.52 15.82 3.66
CA ASP A 252 -22.06 14.62 4.28
C ASP A 252 -21.37 13.31 3.89
N LEU A 253 -20.55 13.31 2.84
CA LEU A 253 -19.89 12.10 2.34
C LEU A 253 -18.75 11.61 3.24
N ILE A 254 -18.09 12.52 3.96
CA ILE A 254 -16.96 12.15 4.81
C ILE A 254 -17.46 11.59 6.16
N PRO A 255 -16.95 10.44 6.64
CA PRO A 255 -17.29 9.89 7.95
C PRO A 255 -17.08 10.93 9.07
N PRO A 256 -18.06 11.13 9.98
CA PRO A 256 -18.04 12.18 10.99
C PRO A 256 -16.74 12.26 11.81
N GLU A 257 -16.21 11.11 12.21
CA GLU A 257 -14.98 10.99 13.00
C GLU A 257 -13.70 11.41 12.25
N LEU A 258 -13.73 11.47 10.92
CA LEU A 258 -12.59 11.88 10.11
C LEU A 258 -12.61 13.37 9.80
N ARG A 259 -13.80 14.00 9.76
CA ARG A 259 -14.03 15.33 9.17
C ARG A 259 -13.03 16.39 9.61
N HIS A 260 -12.86 16.60 10.92
CA HIS A 260 -11.92 17.60 11.44
C HIS A 260 -10.48 17.32 11.01
N SER A 261 -10.00 16.10 11.29
CA SER A 261 -8.61 15.74 11.04
C SER A 261 -8.26 15.68 9.56
N LEU A 262 -9.16 15.17 8.73
CA LEU A 262 -9.00 15.11 7.29
C LEU A 262 -9.01 16.53 6.72
N HIS A 263 -9.97 17.37 7.12
CA HIS A 263 -10.05 18.76 6.64
C HIS A 263 -8.73 19.52 6.88
N VAL A 264 -8.25 19.55 8.13
CA VAL A 264 -7.00 20.26 8.46
C VAL A 264 -5.83 19.73 7.64
N SER A 265 -5.71 18.40 7.53
CA SER A 265 -4.62 17.78 6.80
C SER A 265 -4.70 18.04 5.29
N LEU A 266 -5.91 18.11 4.71
CA LEU A 266 -6.12 18.45 3.30
C LEU A 266 -5.78 19.91 3.01
N VAL A 267 -6.09 20.84 3.92
CA VAL A 267 -5.72 22.26 3.78
C VAL A 267 -4.20 22.39 3.73
N LEU A 268 -3.49 21.83 4.72
CA LEU A 268 -2.03 21.84 4.79
C LEU A 268 -1.41 21.16 3.55
N HIS A 269 -1.88 19.97 3.19
CA HIS A 269 -1.41 19.25 2.02
C HIS A 269 -1.65 20.01 0.70
N GLY A 270 -2.81 20.64 0.56
CA GLY A 270 -3.15 21.43 -0.61
C GLY A 270 -2.37 22.74 -0.71
N ARG A 271 -1.85 23.28 0.41
CA ARG A 271 -0.94 24.44 0.42
C ARG A 271 0.48 24.02 0.09
N ASP A 272 0.95 22.92 0.68
CA ASP A 272 2.36 22.55 0.60
C ASP A 272 2.67 21.73 -0.65
N VAL A 273 1.91 20.68 -0.94
CA VAL A 273 2.30 19.67 -1.95
C VAL A 273 1.37 19.69 -3.15
N CYS A 274 0.05 19.61 -2.93
CA CYS A 274 -0.96 19.52 -3.98
C CYS A 274 -1.42 20.91 -4.43
N GLN A 275 -0.45 21.75 -4.81
CA GLN A 275 -0.66 23.07 -5.39
C GLN A 275 -1.24 22.98 -6.81
N PRO A 276 -1.66 24.10 -7.47
CA PRO A 276 -2.12 24.06 -8.85
C PRO A 276 -1.19 23.28 -9.79
N ARG A 277 0.13 23.45 -9.62
CA ARG A 277 1.15 22.53 -10.14
C ARG A 277 1.62 21.62 -8.98
N PRO A 278 1.17 20.36 -8.91
CA PRO A 278 1.45 19.50 -7.76
C PRO A 278 2.91 19.02 -7.74
N ARG A 279 3.48 18.87 -6.55
CA ARG A 279 4.78 18.24 -6.33
C ARG A 279 4.63 16.73 -6.14
N CYS A 280 4.18 16.02 -7.17
CA CYS A 280 3.86 14.58 -7.08
C CYS A 280 5.05 13.71 -6.63
N GLY A 281 6.28 14.07 -6.99
CA GLY A 281 7.50 13.40 -6.51
C GLY A 281 7.69 13.50 -4.99
N GLU A 282 7.15 14.56 -4.38
CA GLU A 282 7.19 14.83 -2.94
C GLU A 282 5.93 14.36 -2.19
N CYS A 283 4.95 13.79 -2.90
CA CYS A 283 3.64 13.48 -2.34
C CYS A 283 3.59 12.10 -1.69
N ALA A 284 3.46 12.07 -0.36
CA ALA A 284 3.37 10.83 0.41
C ALA A 284 2.13 9.98 0.14
N VAL A 285 1.07 10.57 -0.45
CA VAL A 285 -0.20 9.89 -0.76
C VAL A 285 -0.40 9.68 -2.27
N ARG A 286 0.65 9.85 -3.08
CA ARG A 286 0.57 9.75 -4.56
C ARG A 286 0.05 8.39 -5.04
N ASN A 287 0.34 7.30 -4.32
CA ASN A 287 -0.11 5.95 -4.63
C ASN A 287 -1.64 5.80 -4.59
N MET A 288 -2.33 6.68 -3.85
CA MET A 288 -3.79 6.74 -3.77
C MET A 288 -4.39 7.74 -4.76
N CYS A 289 -3.57 8.45 -5.55
CA CYS A 289 -3.99 9.60 -6.33
C CYS A 289 -4.32 9.24 -7.78
N SER A 290 -5.55 9.48 -8.20
CA SER A 290 -6.02 9.21 -9.57
C SER A 290 -5.35 10.09 -10.62
N LEU A 291 -5.09 11.37 -10.31
CA LEU A 291 -4.30 12.25 -11.19
C LEU A 291 -2.89 11.68 -11.43
N TYR A 292 -2.22 11.25 -10.35
CA TYR A 292 -0.88 10.68 -10.45
C TYR A 292 -0.87 9.38 -11.26
N ARG A 293 -1.85 8.50 -11.05
CA ARG A 293 -2.04 7.30 -11.89
C ARG A 293 -2.17 7.68 -13.37
N ALA A 294 -3.03 8.62 -13.71
CA ALA A 294 -3.23 9.04 -15.10
C ALA A 294 -1.92 9.57 -15.74
N GLU A 295 -1.13 10.33 -14.97
CA GLU A 295 0.20 10.78 -15.41
C GLU A 295 1.17 9.61 -15.63
N GLN A 296 1.22 8.65 -14.69
CA GLN A 296 2.11 7.48 -14.79
C GLN A 296 1.73 6.53 -15.92
N VAL A 297 0.43 6.33 -16.19
CA VAL A 297 -0.05 5.55 -17.34
C VAL A 297 0.42 6.18 -18.65
N ARG A 298 0.21 7.49 -18.82
CA ARG A 298 0.64 8.21 -20.03
C ARG A 298 2.15 8.12 -20.24
N GLU A 299 2.93 8.39 -19.19
CA GLU A 299 4.40 8.27 -19.23
C GLU A 299 4.85 6.85 -19.60
N ALA A 300 4.17 5.82 -19.08
CA ALA A 300 4.48 4.44 -19.39
C ALA A 300 4.19 4.13 -20.86
N GLU A 301 3.01 4.49 -21.37
CA GLU A 301 2.62 4.28 -22.76
C GLU A 301 3.58 4.95 -23.76
N GLU A 302 4.11 6.13 -23.41
CA GLU A 302 5.07 6.89 -24.23
C GLU A 302 6.54 6.41 -24.08
N SER A 303 6.85 5.58 -23.08
CA SER A 303 8.25 5.26 -22.71
C SER A 303 9.03 4.39 -23.70
N GLY A 304 8.37 3.71 -24.63
CA GLY A 304 9.01 2.73 -25.53
C GLY A 304 9.64 1.51 -24.83
N ARG A 305 9.40 1.33 -23.52
CA ARG A 305 9.96 0.24 -22.72
C ARG A 305 9.34 -1.12 -23.11
N PRO A 306 10.08 -2.23 -22.98
CA PRO A 306 9.57 -3.57 -23.26
C PRO A 306 8.31 -3.88 -22.47
N THR A 307 7.32 -4.48 -23.14
CA THR A 307 6.01 -4.77 -22.55
C THR A 307 6.03 -6.07 -21.74
N MET A 308 5.22 -6.11 -20.68
CA MET A 308 5.10 -7.28 -19.83
C MET A 308 3.65 -7.57 -19.43
N VAL A 309 3.29 -8.85 -19.40
CA VAL A 309 2.05 -9.35 -18.78
C VAL A 309 2.42 -10.11 -17.50
N ASP A 310 1.72 -9.85 -16.40
CA ASP A 310 1.88 -10.57 -15.12
C ASP A 310 0.62 -11.39 -14.79
N LEU A 311 0.74 -12.71 -14.87
CA LEU A 311 -0.31 -13.65 -14.49
C LEU A 311 -0.05 -14.21 -13.09
N PHE A 312 -1.10 -14.30 -12.27
CA PHE A 312 -0.97 -14.66 -10.85
C PHE A 312 -0.11 -13.62 -10.09
N CYS A 313 -0.35 -12.34 -10.38
CA CYS A 313 0.54 -11.24 -9.98
C CYS A 313 0.57 -11.03 -8.45
N GLY A 314 -0.43 -11.53 -7.73
CA GLY A 314 -0.61 -11.31 -6.30
C GLY A 314 -0.49 -9.83 -5.94
N ALA A 315 0.32 -9.54 -4.92
CA ALA A 315 0.56 -8.17 -4.49
C ALA A 315 1.56 -7.40 -5.38
N GLY A 316 2.13 -8.01 -6.42
CA GLY A 316 3.01 -7.34 -7.39
C GLY A 316 4.51 -7.43 -7.12
N GLY A 317 4.99 -8.34 -6.27
CA GLY A 317 6.43 -8.41 -5.94
C GLY A 317 7.34 -8.69 -7.14
N LEU A 318 6.94 -9.58 -8.05
CA LEU A 318 7.69 -9.85 -9.28
C LEU A 318 7.56 -8.68 -10.27
N SER A 319 6.34 -8.15 -10.45
CA SER A 319 6.07 -6.93 -11.21
C SER A 319 6.96 -5.76 -10.80
N GLU A 320 7.08 -5.48 -9.50
CA GLU A 320 7.91 -4.39 -8.98
C GLU A 320 9.39 -4.57 -9.35
N GLY A 321 9.91 -5.80 -9.28
CA GLY A 321 11.26 -6.09 -9.73
C GLY A 321 11.47 -5.80 -11.22
N PHE A 322 10.53 -6.22 -12.07
CA PHE A 322 10.59 -5.98 -13.51
C PHE A 322 10.42 -4.49 -13.86
N ARG A 323 9.56 -3.77 -13.14
CA ARG A 323 9.42 -2.31 -13.25
C ARG A 323 10.74 -1.61 -12.93
N GLN A 324 11.43 -2.03 -11.85
CA GLN A 324 12.78 -1.54 -11.49
C GLN A 324 13.88 -1.93 -12.50
N ALA A 325 13.65 -2.99 -13.30
CA ALA A 325 14.52 -3.34 -14.41
C ALA A 325 14.20 -2.54 -15.68
N GLY A 326 13.09 -1.80 -15.74
CA GLY A 326 12.71 -0.98 -16.88
C GLY A 326 11.69 -1.61 -17.84
N PHE A 327 10.95 -2.62 -17.39
CA PHE A 327 9.78 -3.14 -18.11
C PHE A 327 8.54 -2.33 -17.78
N ARG A 328 7.57 -2.37 -18.70
CA ARG A 328 6.24 -1.79 -18.50
C ARG A 328 5.18 -2.89 -18.48
N THR A 329 4.45 -2.99 -17.39
CA THR A 329 3.31 -3.91 -17.32
C THR A 329 2.11 -3.36 -18.11
N VAL A 330 1.56 -4.17 -19.01
CA VAL A 330 0.39 -3.82 -19.83
C VAL A 330 -0.88 -4.56 -19.41
N LEU A 331 -0.74 -5.60 -18.58
CA LEU A 331 -1.82 -6.40 -18.04
C LEU A 331 -1.34 -7.15 -16.80
N ALA A 332 -2.13 -7.13 -15.74
CA ALA A 332 -1.90 -7.89 -14.51
C ALA A 332 -3.18 -8.62 -14.10
N VAL A 333 -3.09 -9.90 -13.76
CA VAL A 333 -4.24 -10.75 -13.42
C VAL A 333 -3.98 -11.53 -12.14
N ASP A 334 -4.93 -11.52 -11.21
CA ASP A 334 -4.95 -12.38 -10.03
C ASP A 334 -6.40 -12.62 -9.57
N SER A 335 -6.67 -13.70 -8.85
CA SER A 335 -8.01 -14.00 -8.35
C SER A 335 -8.28 -13.39 -6.96
N ASN A 336 -7.26 -12.87 -6.28
CA ASN A 336 -7.37 -12.29 -4.94
C ASN A 336 -7.63 -10.77 -5.00
N PRO A 337 -8.86 -10.31 -4.69
CA PRO A 337 -9.19 -8.88 -4.77
C PRO A 337 -8.38 -8.02 -3.78
N VAL A 338 -8.02 -8.55 -2.61
CA VAL A 338 -7.20 -7.83 -1.62
C VAL A 338 -5.76 -7.64 -2.13
N ALA A 339 -5.20 -8.67 -2.76
CA ALA A 339 -3.86 -8.58 -3.35
C ALA A 339 -3.84 -7.60 -4.53
N LEU A 340 -4.89 -7.59 -5.37
CA LEU A 340 -5.01 -6.63 -6.47
C LEU A 340 -5.22 -5.20 -6.02
N ARG A 341 -5.85 -4.99 -4.87
CA ARG A 341 -5.95 -3.65 -4.27
C ARG A 341 -4.57 -3.12 -3.88
N THR A 342 -3.75 -3.97 -3.27
CA THR A 342 -2.31 -3.69 -3.05
C THR A 342 -1.59 -3.47 -4.38
N TYR A 343 -1.80 -4.31 -5.39
CA TYR A 343 -1.18 -4.16 -6.71
C TYR A 343 -1.48 -2.79 -7.31
N ARG A 344 -2.76 -2.41 -7.39
CA ARG A 344 -3.20 -1.12 -7.93
C ARG A 344 -2.47 0.02 -7.25
N LEU A 345 -2.49 0.12 -5.92
CA LEU A 345 -1.85 1.23 -5.20
C LEU A 345 -0.35 1.40 -5.53
N ASN A 346 0.36 0.31 -5.81
CA ASN A 346 1.80 0.34 -6.01
C ASN A 346 2.24 0.31 -7.48
N HIS A 347 1.31 0.02 -8.40
CA HIS A 347 1.53 0.03 -9.84
C HIS A 347 0.63 1.10 -10.53
N PRO A 348 0.88 2.40 -10.27
CA PRO A 348 0.15 3.49 -10.92
C PRO A 348 0.40 3.57 -12.43
N GLU A 349 1.47 2.97 -12.94
CA GLU A 349 1.79 2.89 -14.37
C GLU A 349 0.87 1.92 -15.14
N VAL A 350 0.12 1.06 -14.44
CA VAL A 350 -0.82 0.12 -15.05
C VAL A 350 -2.22 0.74 -15.05
N PRO A 351 -2.90 0.84 -16.20
CA PRO A 351 -4.28 1.29 -16.25
C PRO A 351 -5.18 0.42 -15.37
N GLU A 352 -6.17 1.03 -14.72
CA GLU A 352 -6.97 0.35 -13.71
C GLU A 352 -7.84 -0.78 -14.29
N ASP A 353 -8.31 -0.60 -15.52
CA ASP A 353 -9.02 -1.59 -16.34
C ASP A 353 -8.10 -2.71 -16.88
N ARG A 354 -6.78 -2.63 -16.64
CA ARG A 354 -5.78 -3.65 -16.96
C ARG A 354 -5.28 -4.42 -15.75
N VAL A 355 -5.84 -4.15 -14.57
CA VAL A 355 -5.62 -4.93 -13.35
C VAL A 355 -6.87 -5.76 -13.08
N ILE A 356 -6.87 -7.00 -13.54
CA ILE A 356 -8.07 -7.84 -13.66
C ILE A 356 -8.18 -8.81 -12.48
N CYS A 357 -9.34 -8.81 -11.83
CA CYS A 357 -9.66 -9.70 -10.71
C CYS A 357 -10.44 -10.92 -11.20
N GLU A 358 -9.74 -11.95 -11.65
CA GLU A 358 -10.36 -13.16 -12.22
C GLU A 358 -9.57 -14.41 -11.90
N ASP A 359 -10.28 -15.54 -11.87
CA ASP A 359 -9.68 -16.87 -11.77
C ASP A 359 -9.45 -17.45 -13.17
N LEU A 360 -8.20 -17.80 -13.48
CA LEU A 360 -7.78 -18.25 -14.81
C LEU A 360 -7.93 -19.77 -14.90
N VAL A 361 -9.15 -20.22 -15.15
CA VAL A 361 -9.54 -21.64 -15.15
C VAL A 361 -9.89 -22.19 -16.53
N ASP A 362 -10.02 -21.33 -17.55
CA ASP A 362 -10.25 -21.71 -18.95
C ASP A 362 -9.40 -20.85 -19.88
N PHE A 363 -8.19 -21.31 -20.18
CA PHE A 363 -7.22 -20.57 -20.98
C PHE A 363 -7.72 -20.17 -22.37
N ARG A 364 -8.72 -20.86 -22.94
CA ARG A 364 -9.25 -20.50 -24.26
C ARG A 364 -10.06 -19.23 -24.16
N LYS A 365 -11.11 -19.26 -23.32
CA LYS A 365 -11.97 -18.12 -23.08
C LYS A 365 -11.19 -16.96 -22.46
N ASP A 366 -10.35 -17.27 -21.47
CA ASP A 366 -9.56 -16.27 -20.77
C ASP A 366 -8.51 -15.68 -21.71
N GLY A 367 -7.79 -16.52 -22.47
CA GLY A 367 -6.77 -16.07 -23.42
C GLY A 367 -7.32 -15.19 -24.53
N GLU A 368 -8.47 -15.53 -25.11
CA GLU A 368 -9.15 -14.72 -26.14
C GLU A 368 -9.54 -13.35 -25.58
N ARG A 369 -10.12 -13.32 -24.38
CA ARG A 369 -10.51 -12.07 -23.71
C ARG A 369 -9.29 -11.20 -23.37
N LEU A 370 -8.24 -11.80 -22.81
CA LEU A 370 -6.99 -11.09 -22.49
C LEU A 370 -6.32 -10.56 -23.76
N ARG A 371 -6.34 -11.34 -24.85
CA ARG A 371 -5.85 -10.89 -26.17
C ARG A 371 -6.68 -9.73 -26.70
N ALA A 372 -8.00 -9.78 -26.59
CA ALA A 372 -8.88 -8.69 -27.02
C ALA A 372 -8.58 -7.39 -26.28
N LEU A 373 -8.30 -7.47 -24.97
CA LEU A 373 -7.82 -6.33 -24.20
C LEU A 373 -6.49 -5.82 -24.75
N LEU A 374 -5.49 -6.69 -24.91
CA LEU A 374 -4.15 -6.31 -25.39
C LEU A 374 -4.12 -5.82 -26.84
N GLY A 375 -5.15 -6.14 -27.63
CA GLY A 375 -5.22 -5.83 -29.05
C GLY A 375 -4.08 -6.49 -29.83
N HIS A 376 -3.52 -5.75 -30.78
CA HIS A 376 -2.40 -6.21 -31.61
C HIS A 376 -1.02 -5.93 -31.01
N GLN A 377 -0.94 -5.50 -29.74
CA GLN A 377 0.33 -5.18 -29.12
C GLN A 377 1.16 -6.47 -28.91
N PRO A 378 2.44 -6.48 -29.34
CA PRO A 378 3.34 -7.58 -29.02
C PRO A 378 3.62 -7.64 -27.52
N ILE A 379 3.76 -8.85 -27.00
CA ILE A 379 4.12 -9.10 -25.59
C ILE A 379 5.58 -9.52 -25.56
N ASP A 380 6.47 -8.66 -25.05
CA ASP A 380 7.89 -9.01 -24.96
C ASP A 380 8.12 -10.06 -23.87
N VAL A 381 7.50 -9.90 -22.70
CA VAL A 381 7.64 -10.84 -21.59
C VAL A 381 6.29 -11.19 -20.96
N LEU A 382 6.08 -12.46 -20.66
CA LEU A 382 5.05 -12.91 -19.72
C LEU A 382 5.70 -13.45 -18.45
N ILE A 383 5.30 -12.95 -17.30
CA ILE A 383 5.72 -13.49 -16.01
C ILE A 383 4.54 -14.14 -15.29
N GLY A 384 4.80 -15.16 -14.48
CA GLY A 384 3.77 -15.69 -13.58
C GLY A 384 4.24 -16.80 -12.65
N GLY A 385 3.61 -16.89 -11.49
CA GLY A 385 3.89 -17.89 -10.46
C GLY A 385 2.61 -18.66 -10.08
N PRO A 386 2.16 -19.63 -10.89
CA PRO A 386 0.93 -20.36 -10.60
C PRO A 386 1.06 -21.08 -9.24
N PRO A 387 0.01 -21.06 -8.41
CA PRO A 387 0.09 -21.55 -7.04
C PRO A 387 0.41 -23.05 -7.01
N CYS A 388 1.42 -23.40 -6.22
CA CYS A 388 2.00 -24.75 -6.19
C CYS A 388 1.89 -25.39 -4.80
N GLN A 389 0.79 -25.13 -4.10
CA GLN A 389 0.59 -25.52 -2.70
C GLN A 389 0.61 -27.04 -2.45
N GLY A 390 0.29 -27.85 -3.47
CA GLY A 390 0.44 -29.31 -3.43
C GLY A 390 1.89 -29.80 -3.34
N PHE A 391 2.87 -28.95 -3.64
CA PHE A 391 4.28 -29.34 -3.81
C PHE A 391 5.22 -28.81 -2.71
N SER A 392 4.69 -28.18 -1.66
CA SER A 392 5.51 -27.61 -0.58
C SER A 392 5.81 -28.61 0.56
N ARG A 393 7.02 -28.53 1.15
CA ARG A 393 7.40 -29.31 2.35
C ARG A 393 6.45 -29.13 3.54
N ALA A 394 5.77 -27.99 3.64
CA ALA A 394 4.76 -27.73 4.68
C ALA A 394 3.43 -28.47 4.43
N GLY A 395 3.03 -28.60 3.15
CA GLY A 395 1.91 -29.45 2.74
C GLY A 395 2.16 -30.94 3.01
N TRP A 396 3.42 -31.37 2.87
CA TRP A 396 3.86 -32.73 3.22
C TRP A 396 3.75 -33.03 4.72
N ARG A 397 4.08 -32.07 5.60
CA ARG A 397 4.04 -32.27 7.07
C ARG A 397 2.64 -32.27 7.66
N SER A 398 1.70 -31.54 7.07
CA SER A 398 0.33 -31.41 7.57
C SER A 398 -0.55 -32.63 7.25
N ARG A 399 -0.09 -33.54 6.38
CA ARG A 399 -0.80 -34.75 5.96
C ARG A 399 -0.02 -35.99 6.38
N GLY A 400 0.06 -36.21 7.69
CA GLY A 400 0.77 -37.34 8.28
C GLY A 400 0.14 -38.69 7.90
N THR A 401 0.61 -39.31 6.83
CA THR A 401 0.54 -40.77 6.59
C THR A 401 1.69 -41.15 5.66
N GLY A 402 2.36 -42.28 5.90
CA GLY A 402 3.52 -42.76 5.13
C GLY A 402 3.21 -43.22 3.69
N ARG A 403 2.29 -42.55 2.99
CA ARG A 403 1.91 -42.85 1.60
C ARG A 403 2.70 -41.94 0.66
N ARG A 404 3.35 -42.54 -0.35
CA ARG A 404 4.05 -41.83 -1.43
C ARG A 404 2.99 -41.04 -2.22
N PHE A 405 3.03 -39.71 -2.15
CA PHE A 405 2.08 -38.82 -2.81
C PHE A 405 2.16 -38.93 -4.34
N THR A 406 1.01 -38.87 -5.02
CA THR A 406 0.88 -38.92 -6.48
C THR A 406 0.37 -37.58 -6.99
N ALA A 407 1.01 -37.02 -8.03
CA ALA A 407 0.71 -35.69 -8.58
C ALA A 407 -0.71 -35.54 -9.17
N THR A 408 -1.46 -36.64 -9.27
CA THR A 408 -2.79 -36.76 -9.85
C THR A 408 -3.93 -36.40 -8.90
N GLU A 409 -3.70 -36.31 -7.58
CA GLU A 409 -4.75 -36.10 -6.57
C GLU A 409 -4.98 -34.64 -6.13
N ASP A 410 -4.16 -33.68 -6.58
CA ASP A 410 -4.32 -32.27 -6.21
C ASP A 410 -4.86 -31.45 -7.39
N ASP A 411 -6.14 -31.06 -7.31
CA ASP A 411 -6.81 -30.22 -8.29
C ASP A 411 -5.95 -28.99 -8.64
N ARG A 412 -5.20 -28.42 -7.68
CA ARG A 412 -4.40 -27.19 -7.90
C ARG A 412 -3.27 -27.32 -8.94
N ASN A 413 -2.98 -28.53 -9.43
CA ASN A 413 -2.03 -28.77 -10.51
C ASN A 413 -2.59 -28.39 -11.91
N TYR A 414 -3.91 -28.12 -12.02
CA TYR A 414 -4.51 -27.69 -13.29
C TYR A 414 -4.03 -26.31 -13.75
N LEU A 415 -3.71 -25.38 -12.83
CA LEU A 415 -3.33 -24.00 -13.18
C LEU A 415 -2.03 -23.91 -13.99
N PHE A 416 -1.16 -24.92 -13.88
CA PHE A 416 -0.02 -25.03 -14.79
C PHE A 416 -0.46 -25.26 -16.25
N ARG A 417 -1.46 -26.11 -16.48
CA ARG A 417 -2.01 -26.38 -17.81
C ARG A 417 -2.63 -25.11 -18.38
N GLU A 418 -3.34 -24.37 -17.55
CA GLU A 418 -3.91 -23.07 -17.93
C GLU A 418 -2.82 -22.08 -18.34
N LEU A 419 -1.73 -21.97 -17.57
CA LEU A 419 -0.59 -21.13 -17.95
C LEU A 419 0.01 -21.54 -19.31
N VAL A 420 0.23 -22.84 -19.56
CA VAL A 420 0.75 -23.30 -20.87
C VAL A 420 -0.24 -23.01 -22.01
N GLY A 421 -1.54 -23.18 -21.76
CA GLY A 421 -2.58 -22.81 -22.71
C GLY A 421 -2.56 -21.31 -23.01
N LEU A 422 -2.39 -20.46 -22.00
CA LEU A 422 -2.24 -19.02 -22.15
C LEU A 422 -0.97 -18.65 -22.91
N LEU A 423 0.15 -19.36 -22.71
CA LEU A 423 1.36 -19.17 -23.54
C LEU A 423 1.10 -19.46 -25.02
N HIS A 424 0.24 -20.43 -25.32
CA HIS A 424 -0.17 -20.74 -26.69
C HIS A 424 -1.06 -19.64 -27.31
N VAL A 425 -1.98 -19.05 -26.53
CA VAL A 425 -2.88 -18.00 -27.04
C VAL A 425 -2.19 -16.64 -27.10
N LEU A 426 -1.44 -16.27 -26.06
CA LEU A 426 -0.81 -14.96 -25.90
C LEU A 426 0.55 -14.85 -26.62
N GLN A 427 1.24 -15.97 -26.87
CA GLN A 427 2.51 -16.04 -27.60
C GLN A 427 3.51 -14.92 -27.23
N PRO A 428 3.82 -14.72 -25.94
CA PRO A 428 4.89 -13.80 -25.55
C PRO A 428 6.24 -14.24 -26.15
N ARG A 429 7.13 -13.28 -26.44
CA ARG A 429 8.47 -13.61 -26.97
C ARG A 429 9.29 -14.40 -25.95
N ILE A 430 9.18 -14.00 -24.69
CA ILE A 430 9.83 -14.67 -23.54
C ILE A 430 8.77 -14.90 -22.46
N PHE A 431 8.83 -16.05 -21.78
CA PHE A 431 8.10 -16.22 -20.52
C PHE A 431 9.05 -16.53 -19.36
N VAL A 432 8.62 -16.15 -18.16
CA VAL A 432 9.25 -16.51 -16.88
C VAL A 432 8.20 -17.13 -15.98
N MET A 433 8.40 -18.38 -15.61
CA MET A 433 7.60 -19.06 -14.61
C MET A 433 8.39 -19.21 -13.32
N GLU A 434 7.90 -18.61 -12.23
CA GLU A 434 8.46 -18.79 -10.89
C GLU A 434 7.78 -19.97 -10.17
N ASN A 435 8.57 -20.74 -9.43
CA ASN A 435 8.04 -21.80 -8.57
C ASN A 435 8.98 -22.16 -7.40
N VAL A 436 8.44 -22.94 -6.45
CA VAL A 436 9.19 -23.53 -5.34
C VAL A 436 10.16 -24.62 -5.83
N PRO A 437 11.33 -24.82 -5.18
CA PRO A 437 12.32 -25.80 -5.60
C PRO A 437 11.80 -27.25 -5.71
N GLY A 438 10.90 -27.62 -4.79
CA GLY A 438 10.35 -28.97 -4.64
C GLY A 438 9.52 -29.46 -5.84
N VAL A 439 9.12 -28.58 -6.76
CA VAL A 439 8.43 -29.00 -8.00
C VAL A 439 9.24 -30.00 -8.82
N GLY A 440 10.57 -29.94 -8.76
CA GLY A 440 11.46 -30.87 -9.47
C GLY A 440 11.60 -32.25 -8.81
N GLU A 441 11.11 -32.42 -7.58
CA GLU A 441 11.13 -33.68 -6.82
C GLU A 441 9.83 -34.48 -7.00
N VAL A 442 8.80 -33.85 -7.55
CA VAL A 442 7.49 -34.48 -7.79
C VAL A 442 7.59 -35.51 -8.90
N ARG A 443 7.00 -36.68 -8.68
CA ARG A 443 6.91 -37.79 -9.64
C ARG A 443 5.45 -38.23 -9.77
N PHE A 444 5.08 -38.64 -10.97
CA PHE A 444 3.83 -39.35 -11.22
C PHE A 444 3.95 -40.82 -10.79
N GLU A 445 2.83 -41.55 -10.79
CA GLU A 445 2.78 -42.99 -10.43
C GLU A 445 3.69 -43.85 -11.31
N ASP A 446 3.82 -43.47 -12.58
CA ASP A 446 4.67 -44.11 -13.58
C ASP A 446 6.17 -43.75 -13.43
N GLY A 447 6.54 -42.92 -12.46
CA GLY A 447 7.90 -42.44 -12.22
C GLY A 447 8.30 -41.23 -13.05
N THR A 448 7.44 -40.72 -13.93
CA THR A 448 7.73 -39.54 -14.76
C THR A 448 7.89 -38.28 -13.91
N ASN A 449 8.86 -37.43 -14.24
CA ASN A 449 9.10 -36.17 -13.54
C ASN A 449 8.08 -35.09 -13.96
N PHE A 450 7.43 -34.46 -12.98
CA PHE A 450 6.48 -33.37 -13.26
C PHE A 450 7.11 -32.20 -14.02
N LEU A 451 8.34 -31.81 -13.68
CA LEU A 451 9.08 -30.77 -14.40
C LEU A 451 9.33 -31.13 -15.86
N GLU A 452 9.58 -32.41 -16.15
CA GLU A 452 9.78 -32.88 -17.52
C GLU A 452 8.48 -32.79 -18.33
N VAL A 453 7.35 -33.18 -17.74
CA VAL A 453 6.03 -32.99 -18.34
C VAL A 453 5.77 -31.51 -18.63
N MET A 454 6.11 -30.63 -17.69
CA MET A 454 5.94 -29.20 -17.88
C MET A 454 6.77 -28.66 -19.06
N GLN A 455 8.06 -29.01 -19.10
CA GLN A 455 8.95 -28.59 -20.18
C GLN A 455 8.51 -29.15 -21.54
N ASN A 456 8.00 -30.38 -21.58
CA ASN A 456 7.43 -30.98 -22.79
C ASN A 456 6.19 -30.21 -23.28
N ALA A 457 5.29 -29.82 -22.37
CA ALA A 457 4.12 -29.03 -22.73
C ALA A 457 4.50 -27.63 -23.28
N MET A 458 5.48 -26.97 -22.65
CA MET A 458 6.02 -25.69 -23.14
C MET A 458 6.72 -25.82 -24.50
N ARG A 459 7.45 -26.92 -24.73
CA ARG A 459 8.05 -27.24 -26.04
C ARG A 459 6.98 -27.39 -27.12
N ARG A 460 5.89 -28.10 -26.83
CA ARG A 460 4.73 -28.21 -27.74
C ARG A 460 4.05 -26.87 -28.02
N ALA A 461 4.10 -25.93 -27.07
CA ALA A 461 3.63 -24.55 -27.25
C ALA A 461 4.61 -23.65 -28.05
N GLY A 462 5.73 -24.19 -28.54
CA GLY A 462 6.69 -23.48 -29.40
C GLY A 462 7.90 -22.87 -28.68
N TYR A 463 8.09 -23.17 -27.39
CA TYR A 463 9.16 -22.57 -26.59
C TYR A 463 10.33 -23.50 -26.34
N THR A 464 11.54 -22.95 -26.45
CA THR A 464 12.73 -23.59 -25.90
C THR A 464 12.98 -23.07 -24.49
N THR A 465 13.12 -23.99 -23.52
CA THR A 465 13.16 -23.67 -22.09
C THR A 465 14.50 -23.95 -21.42
N GLU A 466 14.83 -23.16 -20.40
CA GLU A 466 15.93 -23.35 -19.45
C GLU A 466 15.40 -23.22 -18.01
N VAL A 467 16.10 -23.85 -17.06
CA VAL A 467 15.68 -23.90 -15.65
C VAL A 467 16.81 -23.40 -14.76
N TRP A 468 16.51 -22.39 -13.95
CA TRP A 468 17.45 -21.78 -13.02
C TRP A 468 17.04 -22.08 -11.57
N ILE A 469 18.02 -22.33 -10.71
CA ILE A 469 17.81 -22.44 -9.26
C ILE A 469 18.53 -21.28 -8.61
N LEU A 470 17.77 -20.30 -8.11
CA LEU A 470 18.29 -19.03 -7.62
C LEU A 470 18.06 -18.91 -6.12
N ASN A 471 19.10 -18.58 -5.34
CA ASN A 471 18.93 -18.11 -3.97
C ASN A 471 18.86 -16.57 -3.96
N ALA A 472 17.76 -16.02 -3.47
CA ALA A 472 17.52 -14.57 -3.38
C ALA A 472 18.62 -13.82 -2.61
N ALA A 473 19.27 -14.46 -1.62
CA ALA A 473 20.36 -13.87 -0.85
C ALA A 473 21.53 -13.40 -1.73
N ALA A 474 21.79 -14.07 -2.85
CA ALA A 474 22.84 -13.69 -3.80
C ALA A 474 22.51 -12.40 -4.59
N TYR A 475 21.30 -11.87 -4.45
CA TYR A 475 20.79 -10.69 -5.16
C TYR A 475 20.45 -9.55 -4.18
N GLY A 476 21.07 -9.54 -3.00
CA GLY A 476 20.86 -8.49 -2.01
C GLY A 476 19.53 -8.55 -1.28
N VAL A 477 18.82 -9.68 -1.33
CA VAL A 477 17.63 -9.92 -0.50
C VAL A 477 18.11 -10.41 0.87
N PRO A 478 17.64 -9.84 1.99
CA PRO A 478 18.08 -10.21 3.34
C PRO A 478 17.46 -11.53 3.83
N GLN A 479 17.37 -12.51 2.95
CA GLN A 479 16.68 -13.77 3.19
C GLN A 479 17.25 -14.90 2.33
N ASN A 480 17.45 -16.06 2.95
CA ASN A 480 17.70 -17.33 2.27
C ASN A 480 16.39 -17.86 1.67
N ARG A 481 16.20 -17.64 0.36
CA ARG A 481 15.00 -18.05 -0.40
C ARG A 481 15.42 -18.62 -1.74
N VAL A 482 15.37 -19.94 -1.85
CA VAL A 482 15.66 -20.64 -3.10
C VAL A 482 14.38 -20.72 -3.95
N ARG A 483 14.50 -20.41 -5.23
CA ARG A 483 13.42 -20.49 -6.24
C ARG A 483 13.89 -21.15 -7.51
N ARG A 484 12.97 -21.90 -8.12
CA ARG A 484 13.15 -22.47 -9.44
C ARG A 484 12.47 -21.54 -10.45
N ILE A 485 13.23 -21.07 -11.41
CA ILE A 485 12.77 -20.15 -12.46
C ILE A 485 12.87 -20.90 -13.78
N ILE A 486 11.76 -21.03 -14.50
CA ILE A 486 11.73 -21.59 -15.85
C ILE A 486 11.62 -20.42 -16.82
N VAL A 487 12.56 -20.31 -17.74
CA VAL A 487 12.53 -19.28 -18.78
C VAL A 487 12.36 -19.96 -20.12
N GLY A 488 11.42 -19.48 -20.93
CA GLY A 488 11.23 -19.97 -22.30
C GLY A 488 11.25 -18.87 -23.32
N VAL A 489 11.82 -19.16 -24.50
CA VAL A 489 11.90 -18.23 -25.63
C VAL A 489 11.16 -18.85 -26.82
N LEU A 490 10.23 -18.10 -27.38
CA LEU A 490 9.38 -18.55 -28.50
C LEU A 490 10.21 -18.70 -29.78
N GLY A 491 10.01 -19.81 -30.51
CA GLY A 491 10.59 -20.03 -31.84
C GLY A 491 12.12 -20.21 -31.89
N ALA A 492 12.81 -20.15 -30.75
CA ALA A 492 14.25 -20.34 -30.69
C ALA A 492 14.60 -21.82 -30.90
N SER A 493 15.39 -22.14 -31.92
CA SER A 493 15.87 -23.52 -32.17
C SER A 493 16.82 -24.01 -31.07
N ARG A 494 17.60 -23.09 -30.50
CA ARG A 494 18.41 -23.24 -29.29
C ARG A 494 18.46 -21.90 -28.58
N LEU A 495 18.57 -21.92 -27.26
CA LEU A 495 18.77 -20.68 -26.51
C LEU A 495 20.15 -20.08 -26.82
N PRO A 496 20.27 -18.74 -26.93
CA PRO A 496 21.53 -18.09 -27.25
C PRO A 496 22.65 -18.55 -26.31
N ALA A 497 23.86 -18.81 -26.83
CA ALA A 497 24.99 -19.28 -26.02
C ALA A 497 25.31 -18.34 -24.85
N GLY A 498 25.10 -17.03 -25.03
CA GLY A 498 25.22 -16.02 -23.98
C GLY A 498 24.29 -16.25 -22.78
N LEU A 499 23.11 -16.84 -22.98
CA LEU A 499 22.21 -17.25 -21.90
C LEU A 499 22.90 -18.27 -21.00
N ARG A 500 23.42 -19.37 -21.60
CA ARG A 500 24.13 -20.43 -20.88
C ARG A 500 25.39 -19.93 -20.18
N THR A 501 26.15 -19.02 -20.80
CA THR A 501 27.42 -18.51 -20.26
C THR A 501 27.22 -17.49 -19.13
N LEU A 502 26.26 -16.56 -19.23
CA LEU A 502 25.94 -15.63 -18.12
C LEU A 502 25.40 -16.37 -16.89
N ILE A 503 24.63 -17.45 -17.10
CA ILE A 503 24.11 -18.32 -16.05
C ILE A 503 25.26 -19.13 -15.40
N GLY A 504 26.13 -19.72 -16.23
CA GLY A 504 27.22 -20.59 -15.80
C GLY A 504 28.34 -19.93 -14.99
N GLN A 505 28.48 -18.60 -15.05
CA GLN A 505 29.44 -17.82 -14.23
C GLN A 505 28.90 -17.37 -12.87
N ARG A 506 27.57 -17.32 -12.65
CA ARG A 506 26.96 -16.87 -11.39
C ARG A 506 26.32 -17.97 -10.55
N LEU A 507 25.96 -19.11 -11.15
CA LEU A 507 25.33 -20.23 -10.43
C LEU A 507 26.29 -21.22 -9.78
N ARG A 508 27.60 -21.13 -10.04
CA ARG A 508 28.56 -22.14 -9.54
C ARG A 508 28.98 -21.96 -8.08
N GLU A 509 28.68 -20.84 -7.45
CA GLU A 509 29.11 -20.59 -6.06
C GLU A 509 28.04 -19.81 -5.27
N VAL A 510 26.97 -20.49 -4.87
CA VAL A 510 26.35 -20.14 -3.58
C VAL A 510 26.44 -21.41 -2.75
N PRO A 511 27.45 -21.51 -1.86
CA PRO A 511 27.57 -22.62 -0.95
C PRO A 511 26.24 -22.86 -0.25
N GLU A 512 25.89 -24.13 -0.06
CA GLU A 512 24.80 -24.52 0.80
C GLU A 512 25.05 -23.88 2.18
N VAL A 513 24.22 -22.91 2.57
CA VAL A 513 24.43 -22.16 3.81
C VAL A 513 24.18 -23.11 4.97
N GLN A 514 25.25 -23.70 5.50
CA GLN A 514 25.21 -24.34 6.80
C GLN A 514 25.04 -23.24 7.86
N TYR A 515 23.91 -23.29 8.57
CA TYR A 515 23.40 -22.27 9.50
C TYR A 515 24.29 -22.02 10.75
N GLN A 516 25.55 -22.47 10.77
CA GLN A 516 26.40 -22.49 11.97
C GLN A 516 27.76 -21.80 11.79
N ALA A 517 28.04 -21.15 10.67
CA ALA A 517 29.31 -20.46 10.45
C ALA A 517 29.25 -18.98 10.87
N ALA A 518 30.07 -18.63 11.87
CA ALA A 518 30.25 -17.29 12.40
C ALA A 518 30.38 -16.19 11.31
N SER A 519 29.88 -15.00 11.63
CA SER A 519 29.80 -13.76 10.82
C SER A 519 31.03 -13.39 9.97
N ASN A 520 32.21 -13.91 10.28
CA ASN A 520 33.44 -13.66 9.52
C ASN A 520 33.56 -14.49 8.23
N GLN A 521 32.99 -15.71 8.14
CA GLN A 521 33.07 -16.52 6.93
C GLN A 521 32.19 -16.00 5.77
N TYR A 522 31.11 -15.27 6.09
CA TYR A 522 30.22 -14.64 5.10
C TYR A 522 30.88 -13.49 4.33
N ARG A 523 31.81 -12.75 4.98
CA ARG A 523 32.51 -11.60 4.38
C ARG A 523 33.55 -12.01 3.33
N GLU A 524 34.14 -13.19 3.45
CA GLU A 524 35.24 -13.63 2.59
C GLU A 524 34.76 -14.44 1.35
N HIS A 525 33.65 -15.18 1.45
CA HIS A 525 33.16 -16.08 0.38
C HIS A 525 32.09 -15.49 -0.55
N SER A 526 31.64 -14.25 -0.32
CA SER A 526 30.49 -13.66 -1.03
C SER A 526 30.83 -12.53 -2.00
N ARG A 527 32.03 -12.56 -2.59
CA ARG A 527 32.36 -11.70 -3.74
C ARG A 527 31.52 -12.14 -4.94
N SER A 528 30.35 -11.52 -5.11
CA SER A 528 29.64 -11.53 -6.38
C SER A 528 30.63 -11.17 -7.49
N SER A 529 30.71 -12.00 -8.53
CA SER A 529 31.48 -11.68 -9.75
C SER A 529 30.92 -10.46 -10.49
N ASP A 530 29.69 -10.05 -10.16
CA ASP A 530 29.08 -8.79 -10.57
C ASP A 530 29.30 -7.70 -9.51
N LYS A 531 30.15 -6.73 -9.82
CA LYS A 531 30.40 -5.54 -8.97
C LYS A 531 29.16 -4.69 -8.75
N ASN A 532 28.09 -4.90 -9.53
CA ASN A 532 26.85 -4.11 -9.47
C ASN A 532 25.75 -4.74 -8.61
N LEU A 533 25.92 -5.96 -8.08
CA LEU A 533 24.96 -6.56 -7.16
C LEU A 533 25.51 -6.54 -5.72
N PRO A 534 24.75 -6.03 -4.74
CA PRO A 534 25.15 -6.14 -3.35
C PRO A 534 25.20 -7.63 -2.97
N GLY A 535 26.26 -8.06 -2.28
CA GLY A 535 26.32 -9.38 -1.66
C GLY A 535 25.19 -9.58 -0.62
N PRO A 536 25.14 -10.74 0.05
CA PRO A 536 24.09 -11.04 1.02
C PRO A 536 23.92 -9.93 2.06
N VAL A 537 22.68 -9.46 2.19
CA VAL A 537 22.26 -8.47 3.20
C VAL A 537 21.84 -9.24 4.45
N THR A 538 22.26 -8.75 5.61
CA THR A 538 21.87 -9.33 6.90
C THR A 538 20.49 -8.88 7.32
N LEU A 539 19.84 -9.64 8.21
CA LEU A 539 18.58 -9.20 8.83
C LEU A 539 18.75 -7.84 9.51
N ALA A 540 19.87 -7.62 10.21
CA ALA A 540 20.12 -6.37 10.91
C ALA A 540 20.28 -5.16 10.00
N GLU A 541 20.92 -5.31 8.84
CA GLU A 541 20.98 -4.25 7.83
C GLU A 541 19.60 -3.91 7.24
N ALA A 542 18.66 -4.85 7.25
CA ALA A 542 17.33 -4.64 6.67
C ALA A 542 16.33 -3.99 7.64
N ILE A 543 16.38 -4.34 8.93
CA ILE A 543 15.35 -3.92 9.91
C ILE A 543 15.91 -3.11 11.09
N GLY A 544 17.23 -3.00 11.25
CA GLY A 544 17.86 -2.41 12.43
C GLY A 544 17.62 -0.90 12.60
N ASP A 545 17.24 -0.20 11.53
CA ASP A 545 16.88 1.23 11.55
C ASP A 545 15.39 1.50 11.84
N LEU A 546 14.56 0.46 11.89
CA LEU A 546 13.13 0.64 12.16
C LEU A 546 12.90 1.11 13.61
N PRO A 547 11.88 1.96 13.85
CA PRO A 547 11.51 2.38 15.20
C PRO A 547 11.25 1.18 16.11
N VAL A 548 11.65 1.29 17.37
CA VAL A 548 11.44 0.22 18.34
C VAL A 548 9.96 0.09 18.67
N VAL A 549 9.44 -1.13 18.60
CA VAL A 549 8.07 -1.49 19.00
C VAL A 549 8.09 -2.77 19.83
N GLU A 550 7.25 -2.88 20.85
CA GLU A 550 7.08 -4.10 21.65
C GLU A 550 5.89 -4.95 21.18
N ALA A 551 5.63 -6.06 21.87
CA ALA A 551 4.49 -6.95 21.61
C ALA A 551 3.15 -6.18 21.67
N GLY A 552 2.30 -6.35 20.65
CA GLY A 552 1.01 -5.65 20.56
C GLY A 552 1.07 -4.15 20.24
N GLU A 553 2.25 -3.55 20.15
CA GLU A 553 2.44 -2.13 19.86
C GLU A 553 2.69 -1.83 18.37
N GLY A 554 2.91 -0.54 18.08
CA GLY A 554 3.29 -0.02 16.78
C GLY A 554 2.19 0.76 16.07
N LEU A 555 2.55 1.38 14.95
CA LEU A 555 1.66 2.26 14.19
C LEU A 555 1.48 1.75 12.76
N TRP A 556 0.24 1.83 12.28
CA TRP A 556 -0.10 1.49 10.90
C TRP A 556 0.48 2.47 9.90
N VAL A 557 0.63 3.73 10.31
CA VAL A 557 1.26 4.81 9.57
C VAL A 557 2.04 5.64 10.57
N GLN A 558 3.30 5.88 10.30
CA GLN A 558 4.12 6.83 11.05
C GLN A 558 5.12 7.51 10.14
N ARG A 559 5.57 8.69 10.53
CA ARG A 559 6.71 9.34 9.88
C ARG A 559 7.97 8.94 10.63
N THR A 560 8.88 8.32 9.90
CA THR A 560 10.26 8.10 10.34
C THR A 560 11.05 9.39 10.19
N GLY A 561 12.04 9.58 11.06
CA GLY A 561 12.93 10.73 11.03
C GLY A 561 13.84 10.73 9.80
N GLU A 562 14.96 11.44 9.91
CA GLU A 562 15.94 11.47 8.83
C GLU A 562 16.48 10.07 8.53
N ARG A 563 16.63 9.78 7.23
CA ARG A 563 17.19 8.53 6.74
C ARG A 563 18.55 8.28 7.41
N PRO A 564 18.86 7.04 7.84
CA PRO A 564 20.19 6.71 8.34
C PRO A 564 21.27 7.16 7.34
N ILE A 565 22.20 8.01 7.80
CA ILE A 565 23.29 8.53 6.96
C ILE A 565 24.35 7.44 6.81
N GLY A 566 24.57 6.98 5.59
CA GLY A 566 25.65 6.06 5.25
C GLY A 566 25.29 5.09 4.12
N PRO A 567 26.30 4.46 3.47
CA PRO A 567 26.05 3.45 2.45
C PRO A 567 25.48 2.18 3.09
N SER A 568 24.16 1.99 2.99
CA SER A 568 23.54 0.70 3.29
C SER A 568 23.57 -0.17 2.05
N ARG A 569 24.12 -1.39 2.14
CA ARG A 569 24.01 -2.40 1.07
C ARG A 569 22.55 -2.79 0.78
N PHE A 570 21.67 -2.46 1.73
CA PHE A 570 20.23 -2.66 1.62
C PHE A 570 19.50 -1.52 0.93
N ASP A 571 20.09 -0.34 0.69
CA ASP A 571 19.43 0.72 -0.09
C ASP A 571 20.23 1.03 -1.36
N LEU A 572 19.63 0.76 -2.53
CA LEU A 572 20.27 0.95 -3.83
C LEU A 572 19.85 2.29 -4.44
N PRO A 573 20.76 3.10 -4.99
CA PRO A 573 20.41 4.41 -5.57
C PRO A 573 19.34 4.36 -6.67
N ASP A 574 19.34 3.30 -7.47
CA ASP A 574 18.43 3.05 -8.60
C ASP A 574 17.21 2.18 -8.23
N ALA A 575 17.14 1.71 -6.99
CA ALA A 575 16.03 0.95 -6.42
C ALA A 575 15.96 1.19 -4.89
N PRO A 576 15.61 2.42 -4.46
CA PRO A 576 15.64 2.80 -3.06
C PRO A 576 14.62 1.99 -2.25
N ILE A 577 15.00 1.61 -1.03
CA ILE A 577 14.08 0.97 -0.10
C ILE A 577 13.33 2.03 0.71
N TYR A 578 14.01 3.09 1.14
CA TYR A 578 13.39 4.08 2.02
C TYR A 578 12.34 4.92 1.28
N HIS A 579 11.26 5.22 1.98
CA HIS A 579 10.23 6.13 1.50
C HIS A 579 10.84 7.55 1.36
N PRO A 580 10.68 8.25 0.22
CA PRO A 580 11.36 9.53 0.01
C PRO A 580 10.98 10.61 1.04
N GLN A 581 9.73 10.59 1.51
CA GLN A 581 9.21 11.49 2.56
C GLN A 581 9.32 10.94 4.00
N GLY A 582 9.94 9.76 4.18
CA GLY A 582 10.06 9.11 5.47
C GLY A 582 8.75 8.50 6.00
N LEU A 583 7.73 8.27 5.17
CA LEU A 583 6.50 7.60 5.60
C LEU A 583 6.74 6.08 5.73
N LEU A 584 6.36 5.51 6.86
CA LEU A 584 6.44 4.08 7.13
C LEU A 584 5.06 3.52 7.43
N THR A 585 4.67 2.48 6.70
CA THR A 585 3.37 1.82 6.88
C THR A 585 3.52 0.40 7.44
N SER A 586 2.50 -0.08 8.14
CA SER A 586 2.36 -1.46 8.64
C SER A 586 3.49 -1.93 9.57
N HIS A 587 4.08 -1.01 10.36
CA HIS A 587 5.03 -1.38 11.42
C HIS A 587 4.30 -1.60 12.75
N VAL A 588 3.47 -2.65 12.75
CA VAL A 588 2.61 -3.04 13.87
C VAL A 588 2.94 -4.47 14.27
N SER A 589 3.24 -4.66 15.55
CA SER A 589 3.43 -5.96 16.17
C SER A 589 2.07 -6.61 16.45
N ARG A 590 2.02 -7.95 16.41
CA ARG A 590 0.83 -8.67 16.89
C ARG A 590 0.87 -8.77 18.40
N TYR A 591 -0.29 -8.96 19.01
CA TYR A 591 -0.37 -9.42 20.39
C TYR A 591 0.19 -10.84 20.50
N GLN A 592 0.92 -11.12 21.57
CA GLN A 592 1.32 -12.45 22.01
C GLN A 592 0.88 -12.62 23.46
N ASN A 593 0.44 -13.84 23.81
CA ASN A 593 0.10 -14.15 25.20
C ASN A 593 1.37 -14.24 26.07
N ASP A 594 1.19 -14.12 27.39
CA ASP A 594 2.28 -14.11 28.36
C ASP A 594 3.20 -15.34 28.27
N THR A 595 2.62 -16.53 28.05
CA THR A 595 3.41 -17.76 27.92
C THR A 595 4.29 -17.74 26.66
N ASP A 596 3.79 -17.24 25.54
CA ASP A 596 4.59 -17.08 24.33
C ASP A 596 5.67 -16.00 24.51
N LEU A 597 5.38 -14.90 25.22
CA LEU A 597 6.39 -13.91 25.57
C LEU A 597 7.50 -14.50 26.45
N GLU A 598 7.15 -15.37 27.39
CA GLU A 598 8.13 -16.09 28.21
C GLU A 598 9.01 -17.03 27.37
N ARG A 599 8.40 -17.79 26.45
CA ARG A 599 9.16 -18.62 25.48
C ARG A 599 10.09 -17.79 24.63
N TYR A 600 9.61 -16.65 24.14
CA TYR A 600 10.41 -15.75 23.30
C TYR A 600 11.60 -15.23 24.10
N ALA A 601 11.37 -14.74 25.33
CA ALA A 601 12.41 -14.18 26.20
C ALA A 601 13.49 -15.20 26.59
N ALA A 602 13.16 -16.49 26.65
CA ALA A 602 14.08 -17.57 26.99
C ALA A 602 14.95 -18.06 25.82
N LEU A 603 14.69 -17.61 24.60
CA LEU A 603 15.49 -17.91 23.41
C LEU A 603 16.54 -16.84 23.17
N GLU A 604 17.77 -17.26 22.85
CA GLU A 604 18.85 -16.44 22.28
C GLU A 604 18.77 -16.45 20.75
N PRO A 605 19.35 -15.45 20.05
CA PRO A 605 19.38 -15.44 18.58
C PRO A 605 19.96 -16.74 18.02
N GLY A 606 19.30 -17.30 17.01
CA GLY A 606 19.66 -18.57 16.37
C GLY A 606 19.07 -19.81 17.04
N GLU A 607 18.51 -19.70 18.25
CA GLU A 607 17.91 -20.83 18.96
C GLU A 607 16.49 -21.15 18.48
N ASN A 608 16.15 -22.44 18.56
CA ASN A 608 14.84 -23.00 18.22
C ASN A 608 14.13 -23.62 19.44
N TYR A 609 12.96 -24.22 19.22
CA TYR A 609 12.16 -24.83 20.28
C TYR A 609 12.87 -25.93 21.07
N LEU A 610 13.73 -26.75 20.45
CA LEU A 610 14.48 -27.78 21.17
C LEU A 610 15.52 -27.17 22.12
N ASP A 611 16.18 -26.09 21.68
CA ASP A 611 17.15 -25.35 22.51
C ASP A 611 16.47 -24.70 23.72
N LEU A 612 15.23 -24.21 23.55
CA LEU A 612 14.39 -23.75 24.66
C LEU A 612 14.10 -24.88 25.64
N LEU A 613 13.60 -26.03 25.16
CA LEU A 613 13.16 -27.13 26.03
C LEU A 613 14.32 -27.81 26.76
N SER A 614 15.54 -27.70 26.25
CA SER A 614 16.74 -28.18 26.97
C SER A 614 16.95 -27.47 28.32
N ARG A 615 16.44 -26.24 28.47
CA ARG A 615 16.58 -25.39 29.67
C ARG A 615 15.26 -25.14 30.39
N ARG A 616 14.15 -25.09 29.66
CA ARG A 616 12.80 -24.73 30.14
C ARG A 616 11.75 -25.73 29.64
N ILE A 617 11.88 -26.98 30.08
CA ILE A 617 10.93 -28.06 29.71
C ILE A 617 9.50 -27.75 30.18
N ASP A 618 9.36 -26.96 31.24
CA ASP A 618 8.09 -26.45 31.76
C ASP A 618 7.32 -25.58 30.76
N LEU A 619 8.01 -25.01 29.76
CA LEU A 619 7.40 -24.22 28.69
C LEU A 619 6.96 -25.06 27.48
N GLN A 620 6.97 -26.39 27.58
CA GLN A 620 6.49 -27.27 26.52
C GLN A 620 5.00 -27.06 26.22
N ASN A 621 4.64 -27.11 24.94
CA ASN A 621 3.30 -26.83 24.39
C ASN A 621 3.04 -27.62 23.11
N TYR A 622 4.09 -28.00 22.38
CA TYR A 622 3.99 -28.83 21.19
C TYR A 622 4.82 -30.11 21.34
N SER A 623 4.41 -31.15 20.62
CA SER A 623 5.21 -32.36 20.48
C SER A 623 6.52 -32.06 19.75
N THR A 624 7.63 -32.49 20.33
CA THR A 624 8.98 -32.33 19.75
C THR A 624 9.19 -33.19 18.50
N SER A 625 8.43 -34.28 18.34
CA SER A 625 8.48 -35.12 17.14
C SER A 625 7.96 -34.42 15.87
N SER A 626 7.03 -33.48 16.03
CA SER A 626 6.32 -32.84 14.91
C SER A 626 6.65 -31.35 14.72
N PHE A 627 7.13 -30.67 15.77
CA PHE A 627 7.30 -29.21 15.79
C PHE A 627 8.67 -28.74 16.29
N HIS A 628 9.73 -29.50 16.02
CA HIS A 628 11.10 -29.14 16.42
C HIS A 628 11.58 -27.79 15.84
N ASP A 629 11.06 -27.36 14.68
CA ASP A 629 11.43 -26.10 14.00
C ASP A 629 10.51 -24.90 14.34
N LYS A 630 9.62 -25.08 15.32
CA LYS A 630 8.80 -23.99 15.88
C LYS A 630 9.66 -23.10 16.80
N TYR A 631 9.11 -21.97 17.25
CA TYR A 631 9.77 -21.01 18.16
C TYR A 631 11.23 -20.73 17.80
N PHE A 632 11.47 -19.86 16.83
CA PHE A 632 12.80 -19.57 16.32
C PHE A 632 13.11 -18.08 16.43
N ARG A 633 14.14 -17.74 17.18
CA ARG A 633 14.66 -16.37 17.26
C ARG A 633 15.67 -16.14 16.15
N LEU A 634 15.38 -15.14 15.32
CA LEU A 634 16.14 -14.90 14.10
C LEU A 634 17.56 -14.43 14.41
N GLU A 635 18.50 -14.83 13.56
CA GLU A 635 19.90 -14.45 13.64
C GLU A 635 20.12 -13.03 13.04
N PRO A 636 20.61 -12.04 13.81
CA PRO A 636 20.73 -10.67 13.33
C PRO A 636 21.77 -10.49 12.21
N TYR A 637 22.88 -11.21 12.28
CA TYR A 637 24.04 -11.02 11.38
C TYR A 637 24.10 -12.01 10.22
N ALA A 638 22.98 -12.69 9.95
CA ALA A 638 22.79 -13.55 8.78
C ALA A 638 21.53 -13.14 8.02
N PRO A 639 21.36 -13.56 6.75
CA PRO A 639 20.07 -13.46 6.07
C PRO A 639 18.99 -14.23 6.85
N SER A 640 17.77 -13.68 6.88
CA SER A 640 16.63 -14.36 7.50
C SER A 640 16.32 -15.69 6.81
N LYS A 641 15.62 -16.60 7.52
CA LYS A 641 14.99 -17.75 6.86
C LYS A 641 13.87 -17.28 5.92
N THR A 642 13.48 -18.11 4.97
CA THR A 642 12.42 -17.77 3.99
C THR A 642 11.15 -17.25 4.69
N ILE A 643 10.74 -16.00 4.48
CA ILE A 643 9.44 -15.48 4.88
C ILE A 643 8.35 -16.25 4.12
N VAL A 644 7.45 -16.86 4.88
CA VAL A 644 6.38 -17.72 4.38
C VAL A 644 5.01 -17.08 4.58
N ALA A 645 4.07 -17.42 3.71
CA ALA A 645 2.67 -17.04 3.84
C ALA A 645 2.04 -17.44 5.19
N HIS A 646 2.54 -18.50 5.82
CA HIS A 646 2.06 -18.98 7.11
C HIS A 646 2.25 -17.97 8.26
N LEU A 647 3.09 -16.92 8.10
CA LEU A 647 3.15 -15.81 9.06
C LEU A 647 1.75 -15.19 9.31
N ARG A 648 0.80 -15.37 8.40
CA ARG A 648 -0.60 -14.97 8.64
C ARG A 648 -1.24 -15.61 9.88
N LYS A 649 -0.82 -16.83 10.25
CA LYS A 649 -1.37 -17.59 11.38
C LYS A 649 -0.64 -17.22 12.67
N ASP A 650 0.65 -17.51 12.74
CA ASP A 650 1.48 -17.17 13.89
C ASP A 650 2.86 -16.68 13.46
N GLY A 651 3.58 -16.06 14.40
CA GLY A 651 4.93 -15.54 14.20
C GLY A 651 5.99 -16.29 14.99
N ASN A 652 5.68 -17.49 15.50
CA ASN A 652 6.54 -18.19 16.45
C ASN A 652 7.89 -18.58 15.85
N SER A 653 7.93 -18.91 14.56
CA SER A 653 9.20 -19.21 13.88
C SER A 653 9.94 -17.98 13.34
N TYR A 654 9.49 -16.76 13.68
CA TYR A 654 10.02 -15.49 13.22
C TYR A 654 10.04 -14.49 14.39
N ILE A 655 10.71 -14.88 15.47
CA ILE A 655 10.88 -14.02 16.65
C ILE A 655 11.99 -13.01 16.34
N HIS A 656 11.72 -11.75 16.66
CA HIS A 656 12.64 -10.65 16.42
C HIS A 656 13.96 -10.86 17.20
N PRO A 657 15.14 -10.59 16.60
CA PRO A 657 16.44 -10.87 17.23
C PRO A 657 16.60 -10.19 18.60
N TRP A 658 16.19 -8.93 18.72
CA TRP A 658 16.45 -8.09 19.92
C TRP A 658 15.23 -7.79 20.78
N ARG A 659 14.03 -8.27 20.39
CA ARG A 659 12.76 -7.90 21.04
C ARG A 659 11.96 -9.14 21.33
N VAL A 660 11.17 -9.11 22.41
CA VAL A 660 10.34 -10.24 22.83
C VAL A 660 9.00 -10.18 22.08
N ARG A 661 9.05 -10.32 20.76
CA ARG A 661 7.88 -10.34 19.86
C ARG A 661 8.22 -11.03 18.55
N SER A 662 7.18 -11.38 17.78
CA SER A 662 7.38 -11.77 16.38
C SER A 662 7.66 -10.55 15.49
N LEU A 663 8.11 -10.81 14.25
CA LEU A 663 8.24 -9.76 13.25
C LEU A 663 6.92 -9.00 12.97
N THR A 664 7.03 -7.72 12.65
CA THR A 664 5.93 -6.91 12.11
C THR A 664 5.74 -7.17 10.61
N VAL A 665 4.62 -6.66 10.06
CA VAL A 665 4.38 -6.72 8.60
C VAL A 665 5.49 -5.98 7.83
N ARG A 666 5.83 -4.75 8.25
CA ARG A 666 6.90 -3.95 7.62
C ARG A 666 8.28 -4.64 7.64
N GLU A 667 8.66 -5.26 8.76
CA GLU A 667 9.89 -6.06 8.84
C GLU A 667 9.89 -7.22 7.84
N ALA A 668 8.78 -7.96 7.75
CA ALA A 668 8.64 -9.03 6.76
C ALA A 668 8.68 -8.51 5.31
N ALA A 669 8.10 -7.35 5.04
CA ALA A 669 8.13 -6.70 3.73
C ALA A 669 9.56 -6.30 3.33
N ARG A 670 10.33 -5.68 4.23
CA ARG A 670 11.75 -5.38 4.02
C ARG A 670 12.58 -6.64 3.84
N LEU A 671 12.27 -7.71 4.59
CA LEU A 671 12.96 -8.99 4.41
C LEU A 671 12.72 -9.62 3.03
N GLN A 672 11.57 -9.33 2.42
CA GLN A 672 11.26 -9.63 1.02
C GLN A 672 11.73 -8.54 0.05
N SER A 673 12.51 -7.55 0.47
CA SER A 673 13.02 -6.43 -0.34
C SER A 673 11.94 -5.52 -0.97
N PHE A 674 10.75 -5.45 -0.39
CA PHE A 674 9.78 -4.43 -0.78
C PHE A 674 10.21 -3.03 -0.32
N PRO A 675 10.01 -1.98 -1.14
CA PRO A 675 10.19 -0.61 -0.71
C PRO A 675 9.26 -0.22 0.46
N ASP A 676 9.67 0.75 1.27
CA ASP A 676 8.87 1.33 2.34
C ASP A 676 7.65 2.09 1.80
N ALA A 677 7.77 2.63 0.58
CA ALA A 677 6.65 3.21 -0.18
C ALA A 677 5.64 2.19 -0.68
N TYR A 678 5.92 0.88 -0.58
CA TYR A 678 4.97 -0.15 -0.96
C TYR A 678 3.86 -0.28 0.11
N ILE A 679 2.62 -0.01 -0.28
CA ILE A 679 1.43 -0.01 0.60
C ILE A 679 0.72 -1.35 0.49
N PHE A 680 0.62 -2.08 1.60
CA PHE A 680 -0.13 -3.33 1.68
C PHE A 680 -1.53 -3.11 2.27
N THR A 681 -2.54 -3.74 1.67
CA THR A 681 -3.94 -3.64 2.07
C THR A 681 -4.48 -4.95 2.66
N GLY A 682 -5.66 -4.88 3.29
CA GLY A 682 -6.33 -6.01 3.95
C GLY A 682 -5.84 -6.24 5.38
N SER A 683 -6.33 -7.33 5.99
CA SER A 683 -6.00 -7.71 7.36
C SER A 683 -4.50 -7.91 7.55
N ARG A 684 -4.02 -7.83 8.80
CA ARG A 684 -2.63 -8.20 9.12
C ARG A 684 -2.26 -9.57 8.55
N GLY A 685 -3.20 -10.53 8.62
CA GLY A 685 -3.04 -11.86 8.03
C GLY A 685 -2.91 -11.84 6.51
N ASP A 686 -3.73 -11.05 5.83
CA ASP A 686 -3.68 -10.90 4.36
C ASP A 686 -2.38 -10.24 3.92
N GLN A 687 -1.89 -9.23 4.66
CA GLN A 687 -0.61 -8.58 4.36
C GLN A 687 0.56 -9.57 4.49
N PHE A 688 0.62 -10.37 5.57
CA PHE A 688 1.63 -11.44 5.70
C PHE A 688 1.52 -12.50 4.59
N GLN A 689 0.31 -12.88 4.21
CA GLN A 689 0.06 -13.84 3.13
C GLN A 689 0.56 -13.30 1.78
N GLN A 690 0.26 -12.04 1.47
CA GLN A 690 0.73 -11.33 0.28
C GLN A 690 2.27 -11.29 0.24
N ILE A 691 2.91 -10.84 1.32
CA ILE A 691 4.39 -10.75 1.43
C ILE A 691 5.04 -12.13 1.31
N GLY A 692 4.50 -13.16 1.97
CA GLY A 692 5.07 -14.50 1.94
C GLY A 692 4.94 -15.20 0.58
N ASN A 693 3.85 -14.96 -0.15
CA ASN A 693 3.64 -15.47 -1.50
C ASN A 693 4.53 -14.79 -2.54
N ALA A 694 4.81 -13.49 -2.38
CA ALA A 694 5.52 -12.70 -3.37
C ALA A 694 6.94 -13.22 -3.67
N VAL A 695 7.37 -13.02 -4.92
CA VAL A 695 8.80 -13.03 -5.27
C VAL A 695 9.43 -11.73 -4.77
N PRO A 696 10.60 -11.77 -4.11
CA PRO A 696 11.26 -10.54 -3.66
C PRO A 696 11.57 -9.61 -4.85
N PRO A 697 11.23 -8.31 -4.80
CA PRO A 697 11.47 -7.38 -5.90
C PRO A 697 12.91 -7.36 -6.42
N ARG A 698 13.92 -7.44 -5.54
CA ARG A 698 15.33 -7.47 -6.00
C ARG A 698 15.68 -8.71 -6.82
N LEU A 699 15.10 -9.87 -6.48
CA LEU A 699 15.28 -11.07 -7.29
C LEU A 699 14.58 -10.90 -8.65
N GLY A 700 13.36 -10.37 -8.66
CA GLY A 700 12.65 -10.03 -9.89
C GLY A 700 13.42 -9.06 -10.78
N ARG A 701 14.02 -8.02 -10.18
CA ARG A 701 14.87 -7.05 -10.87
C ARG A 701 16.09 -7.68 -11.51
N ALA A 702 16.80 -8.55 -10.77
CA ALA A 702 17.96 -9.25 -11.31
C ALA A 702 17.61 -10.14 -12.51
N ILE A 703 16.45 -10.81 -12.46
CA ILE A 703 15.91 -11.56 -13.60
C ILE A 703 15.61 -10.61 -14.77
N GLY A 704 14.85 -9.53 -14.53
CA GLY A 704 14.49 -8.55 -15.57
C GLY A 704 15.71 -7.95 -16.28
N LEU A 705 16.72 -7.49 -15.54
CA LEU A 705 17.97 -6.95 -16.10
C LEU A 705 18.72 -7.98 -16.96
N HIS A 706 18.61 -9.27 -16.63
CA HIS A 706 19.18 -10.32 -17.46
C HIS A 706 18.37 -10.52 -18.74
N LEU A 707 17.03 -10.48 -18.66
CA LEU A 707 16.16 -10.63 -19.82
C LEU A 707 16.28 -9.47 -20.82
N GLN A 708 16.56 -8.24 -20.36
CA GLN A 708 16.85 -7.12 -21.28
C GLN A 708 18.01 -7.46 -22.21
N LYS A 709 19.10 -8.02 -21.68
CA LYS A 709 20.25 -8.45 -22.50
C LYS A 709 19.86 -9.52 -23.52
N ILE A 710 18.89 -10.39 -23.20
CA ILE A 710 18.37 -11.37 -24.15
C ILE A 710 17.57 -10.68 -25.24
N LEU A 711 16.67 -9.76 -24.88
CA LEU A 711 15.88 -8.99 -25.84
C LEU A 711 16.78 -8.21 -26.82
N ASP A 712 17.90 -7.66 -26.33
CA ASP A 712 18.92 -7.00 -27.15
C ASP A 712 19.56 -7.99 -28.15
N VAL A 713 19.97 -9.18 -27.68
CA VAL A 713 20.59 -10.23 -28.51
C VAL A 713 19.63 -10.80 -29.55
N LEU A 714 18.33 -10.89 -29.21
CA LEU A 714 17.27 -11.30 -30.13
C LEU A 714 16.95 -10.21 -31.17
N GLN A 715 17.77 -9.16 -31.28
CA GLN A 715 17.63 -8.02 -32.20
C GLN A 715 16.22 -7.41 -32.11
N TYR A 716 15.89 -6.86 -30.93
CA TYR A 716 14.64 -6.14 -30.71
C TYR A 716 14.30 -5.22 -31.88
N THR A 717 13.30 -5.65 -32.66
CA THR A 717 12.51 -4.83 -33.57
C THR A 717 11.09 -5.00 -33.05
N PRO A 718 10.28 -3.94 -32.84
CA PRO A 718 8.87 -4.11 -32.49
C PRO A 718 8.26 -5.09 -33.48
N GLY A 719 7.87 -6.27 -32.99
CA GLY A 719 7.43 -7.34 -33.87
C GLY A 719 6.22 -6.89 -34.69
N PRO A 720 6.06 -7.34 -35.95
CA PRO A 720 4.80 -7.14 -36.63
C PRO A 720 3.68 -7.77 -35.78
N PRO A 721 2.47 -7.19 -35.82
CA PRO A 721 1.34 -7.71 -35.07
C PRO A 721 1.14 -9.20 -35.38
N LEU A 722 0.84 -9.99 -34.34
CA LEU A 722 0.51 -11.39 -34.50
C LEU A 722 -0.76 -11.50 -35.37
N ASP A 723 -0.69 -12.34 -36.41
CA ASP A 723 -1.80 -12.59 -37.33
C ASP A 723 -2.99 -13.24 -36.58
N PRO A 724 -4.21 -12.67 -36.62
CA PRO A 724 -5.35 -13.14 -35.83
C PRO A 724 -6.03 -14.42 -36.36
N LEU A 725 -5.60 -15.01 -37.47
CA LEU A 725 -6.34 -16.09 -38.15
C LEU A 725 -5.77 -17.50 -37.93
N LEU A 726 -6.22 -18.13 -36.83
CA LEU A 726 -6.79 -19.49 -36.72
C LEU A 726 -5.99 -20.75 -37.21
N PRO A 727 -6.39 -21.97 -36.80
CA PRO A 727 -5.51 -23.08 -36.44
C PRO A 727 -4.99 -23.81 -37.68
N SER A 728 -3.67 -24.01 -37.78
CA SER A 728 -3.17 -25.03 -38.71
C SER A 728 -3.69 -26.40 -38.25
N GLU A 729 -4.03 -27.28 -39.20
CA GLU A 729 -4.47 -28.67 -38.94
C GLU A 729 -3.51 -29.44 -38.01
N ALA A 730 -2.26 -28.98 -37.86
CA ALA A 730 -1.30 -29.46 -36.86
C ALA A 730 -1.76 -29.26 -35.40
N GLN A 731 -2.61 -28.27 -35.10
CA GLN A 731 -3.17 -28.02 -33.77
C GLN A 731 -4.29 -29.00 -33.38
N ALA A 732 -4.93 -29.66 -34.35
CA ALA A 732 -5.86 -30.74 -34.06
C ALA A 732 -5.13 -32.05 -33.70
N GLN A 733 -3.92 -32.24 -34.24
CA GLN A 733 -3.08 -33.42 -33.95
C GLN A 733 -2.26 -33.31 -32.66
N ALA A 734 -2.08 -32.10 -32.12
CA ALA A 734 -1.42 -31.86 -30.83
C ALA A 734 -2.37 -31.87 -29.61
N ARG A 735 -3.69 -32.03 -29.83
CA ARG A 735 -4.72 -32.10 -28.79
C ARG A 735 -4.64 -33.37 -27.96
#